data_AF-A0A925BA16-F1
#
_entry.id   AF-A0A925BA16-F1
#
_cell.length_a   1.000
_cell.length_b   1.000
_cell.length_c   1.000
_cell.angle_alpha   90.00
_cell.angle_beta   90.00
_cell.angle_gamma   90.00
#
_symmetry.space_group_name_H-M   'P 1'
#
loop_
_entity.id
_entity.type
_entity.pdbx_description
1 polymer ?
#
loop_
_entity_poly.entity_id
_entity_poly.type
_entity_poly.pdbx_seq_one_letter_code
_entity_poly.pdbx_strand_id
1 'polypeptide(L)'
;GVLGCGAIARSVHLPILSKLTGVRVVALADADEINRTRAAVLFPEAATYADFSEAIRDASVDAVIIALPTGLHARAACAAFAAGKHVYLEKPLATSPQEGQQVLESWHNASDCIGMIGFNYRFNPLLAEAREVLQRGGIGRLTAIRSVFATPMRETAPGWKKTRSSGGGALLDLASHHFDLLRFLSGREIEEISAGVSSRHGDADSASVQLRLADGVLAQTFVSLCAADDDRWEFYGENGRLVVDRYDGVSGSEVTPARREESSPLSGLQRGLRDAGRQGYRLRKRAMPGHEPSFTASLTQFVAAIRGDAKLGSYPDLEDGYRSLEIVAAAEESARQQSRMVSLASATLPPPAPANVDLPTRILSPGADESSKPELSVILVSPDNYETVRRTILYLQRQTVAARIEVIVVLPGRKAAGIVVEDFRPFASWQILEVGPIHALAPVKVRAIHAARAPYVVEGEDHAFPEPDWAENLIQALRAGNGAVGPSVTPANPRSALSWTCQMLHYGPWTNPGAPREIDHIAWHNGAFRRELLLQFDDAELCDLLSVESFLHSKLSEQGHRVYLQSDARLRHVNFSNLNIALWQGFWGGRLFGATRVRREGWGAIKKAVHVLTMPLTPLVRLHRIFPMMTEAGLKERIPQVLPTMIPCLITHALGEVTGYLFGAGESEKKFMFYETRRIDLITADDRADIEREMPFPTPASSSGPSRIVPSKGAELHTLLRTVSDAVPEEPVAVGRR
;
A
#
# COMPACT_ATOMS: atom_id res chain seq x y z
N GLY A 1 6.93 -22.19 20.95
CA GLY A 1 7.13 -23.60 20.56
C GLY A 1 7.96 -23.69 19.30
N VAL A 2 8.64 -24.81 19.07
CA VAL A 2 9.35 -25.11 17.81
C VAL A 2 8.66 -26.27 17.13
N LEU A 3 8.12 -26.05 15.93
CA LEU A 3 7.39 -27.03 15.13
C LEU A 3 8.32 -27.54 14.03
N GLY A 4 8.82 -28.76 14.18
CA GLY A 4 9.90 -29.34 13.38
C GLY A 4 11.24 -29.19 14.07
N CYS A 5 11.79 -30.29 14.59
CA CYS A 5 13.07 -30.38 15.28
C CYS A 5 14.17 -31.00 14.38
N GLY A 6 13.99 -30.90 13.06
CA GLY A 6 14.89 -31.44 12.05
C GLY A 6 16.20 -30.65 11.89
N ALA A 7 16.82 -30.78 10.71
CA ALA A 7 18.18 -30.28 10.46
C ALA A 7 18.35 -28.78 10.78
N ILE A 8 17.50 -27.91 10.21
CA ILE A 8 17.60 -26.45 10.41
C ILE A 8 17.38 -26.05 11.87
N ALA A 9 16.37 -26.63 12.54
CA ALA A 9 16.12 -26.36 13.94
C ALA A 9 17.30 -26.78 14.82
N ARG A 10 17.85 -27.98 14.59
CA ARG A 10 18.99 -28.50 15.35
C ARG A 10 20.28 -27.72 15.13
N SER A 11 20.59 -27.33 13.89
CA SER A 11 21.83 -26.64 13.58
C SER A 11 21.78 -25.13 13.86
N VAL A 12 20.58 -24.54 13.87
CA VAL A 12 20.40 -23.08 13.92
C VAL A 12 19.47 -22.66 15.06
N HIS A 13 18.17 -22.95 14.96
CA HIS A 13 17.18 -22.35 15.87
C HIS A 13 17.36 -22.76 17.33
N LEU A 14 17.47 -24.05 17.62
CA LEU A 14 17.59 -24.57 18.99
C LEU A 14 18.87 -24.05 19.70
N PRO A 15 20.08 -24.06 19.08
CA PRO A 15 21.26 -23.44 19.68
C PRO A 15 21.17 -21.93 19.90
N ILE A 16 20.41 -21.20 19.08
CA ILE A 16 20.19 -19.76 19.26
C ILE A 16 19.22 -19.53 20.43
N LEU A 17 18.09 -20.24 20.43
CA LEU A 17 17.05 -20.11 21.45
C LEU A 17 17.56 -20.48 22.85
N SER A 18 18.52 -21.40 22.97
CA SER A 18 19.11 -21.76 24.27
C SER A 18 19.99 -20.65 24.88
N LYS A 19 20.36 -19.65 24.08
CA LYS A 19 21.20 -18.51 24.48
C LYS A 19 20.46 -17.18 24.43
N LEU A 20 19.32 -17.12 23.75
CA LEU A 20 18.55 -15.90 23.56
C LEU A 20 17.81 -15.54 24.85
N THR A 21 17.97 -14.31 25.32
CA THR A 21 17.36 -13.85 26.58
C THR A 21 15.90 -13.43 26.39
N GLY A 22 15.09 -13.64 27.43
CA GLY A 22 13.68 -13.27 27.43
C GLY A 22 12.79 -14.08 26.49
N VAL A 23 13.25 -15.26 26.08
CA VAL A 23 12.44 -16.31 25.46
C VAL A 23 12.53 -17.58 26.29
N ARG A 24 11.47 -18.39 26.27
CA ARG A 24 11.45 -19.72 26.88
C ARG A 24 10.86 -20.70 25.89
N VAL A 25 11.59 -21.77 25.59
CA VAL A 25 11.08 -22.87 24.77
C VAL A 25 10.26 -23.78 25.66
N VAL A 26 8.94 -23.77 25.46
CA VAL A 26 7.99 -24.55 26.28
C VAL A 26 7.42 -25.78 25.57
N ALA A 27 7.55 -25.83 24.24
CA ALA A 27 6.99 -26.89 23.40
C ALA A 27 7.92 -27.21 22.23
N LEU A 28 8.14 -28.50 21.99
CA LEU A 28 8.93 -29.06 20.89
C LEU A 28 8.08 -30.09 20.14
N ALA A 29 7.83 -29.89 18.85
CA ALA A 29 7.07 -30.82 18.04
C ALA A 29 7.91 -31.37 16.88
N ASP A 30 7.84 -32.67 16.65
CA ASP A 30 8.39 -33.34 15.47
C ASP A 30 7.73 -34.72 15.36
N ALA A 31 7.50 -35.26 14.16
CA ALA A 31 6.94 -36.59 14.02
C ALA A 31 7.96 -37.68 14.45
N ASP A 32 9.25 -37.44 14.24
CA ASP A 32 10.34 -38.34 14.60
C ASP A 32 10.76 -38.16 16.07
N GLU A 33 10.61 -39.23 16.85
CA GLU A 33 10.99 -39.26 18.26
C GLU A 33 12.47 -38.93 18.49
N ILE A 34 13.36 -39.35 17.59
CA ILE A 34 14.79 -39.08 17.72
C ILE A 34 15.05 -37.58 17.65
N ASN A 35 14.35 -36.84 16.78
CA ASN A 35 14.48 -35.40 16.68
C ASN A 35 13.95 -34.69 17.93
N ARG A 36 12.80 -35.13 18.46
CA ARG A 36 12.24 -34.59 19.72
C ARG A 36 13.17 -34.83 20.91
N THR A 37 13.64 -36.05 21.09
CA THR A 37 14.52 -36.43 22.21
C THR A 37 15.82 -35.64 22.18
N ARG A 38 16.42 -35.45 21.00
CA ARG A 38 17.62 -34.62 20.85
C ARG A 38 17.37 -33.15 21.18
N ALA A 39 16.23 -32.59 20.75
CA ALA A 39 15.87 -31.22 21.06
C ALA A 39 15.60 -31.03 22.57
N ALA A 40 14.96 -32.00 23.22
CA ALA A 40 14.66 -31.99 24.65
C ALA A 40 15.93 -31.98 25.53
N VAL A 41 17.07 -32.49 25.06
CA VAL A 41 18.36 -32.36 25.78
C VAL A 41 18.73 -30.89 26.02
N LEU A 42 18.43 -30.00 25.07
CA LEU A 42 18.70 -28.56 25.20
C LEU A 42 17.62 -27.83 26.02
N PHE A 43 16.42 -28.39 26.09
CA PHE A 43 15.25 -27.79 26.74
C PHE A 43 14.48 -28.86 27.54
N PRO A 44 15.04 -29.34 28.67
CA PRO A 44 14.48 -30.46 29.41
C PRO A 44 13.09 -30.17 30.02
N GLU A 45 12.74 -28.89 30.18
CA GLU A 45 11.45 -28.45 30.69
C GLU A 45 10.38 -28.27 29.60
N ALA A 46 10.75 -28.38 28.32
CA ALA A 46 9.81 -28.24 27.21
C ALA A 46 8.98 -29.51 27.03
N ALA A 47 7.67 -29.37 26.90
CA ALA A 47 6.80 -30.48 26.52
C ALA A 47 7.10 -30.92 25.08
N THR A 48 7.09 -32.23 24.83
CA THR A 48 7.33 -32.79 23.50
C THR A 48 6.05 -33.34 22.88
N TYR A 49 5.79 -33.04 21.61
CA TYR A 49 4.57 -33.43 20.90
C TYR A 49 4.91 -34.16 19.60
N ALA A 50 4.23 -35.28 19.34
CA ALA A 50 4.38 -36.01 18.08
C ALA A 50 3.65 -35.31 16.90
N ASP A 51 2.59 -34.55 17.20
CA ASP A 51 1.84 -33.73 16.23
C ASP A 51 2.03 -32.24 16.55
N PHE A 52 2.41 -31.44 15.55
CA PHE A 52 2.55 -30.00 15.69
C PHE A 52 1.24 -29.30 16.07
N SER A 53 0.10 -29.89 15.70
CA SER A 53 -1.23 -29.36 16.01
C SER A 53 -1.52 -29.36 17.53
N GLU A 54 -0.95 -30.31 18.26
CA GLU A 54 -1.05 -30.36 19.73
C GLU A 54 -0.22 -29.26 20.38
N ALA A 55 1.01 -29.05 19.91
CA ALA A 55 1.85 -27.96 20.38
C ALA A 55 1.25 -26.57 20.10
N ILE A 56 0.50 -26.40 19.00
CA ILE A 56 -0.22 -25.14 18.71
C ILE A 56 -1.36 -24.90 19.71
N ARG A 57 -2.06 -25.96 20.15
CA ARG A 57 -3.16 -25.87 21.12
C ARG A 57 -2.69 -25.65 22.55
N ASP A 58 -1.41 -25.83 22.83
CA ASP A 58 -0.85 -25.56 24.15
C ASP A 58 -1.01 -24.08 24.52
N ALA A 59 -1.72 -23.83 25.61
CA ALA A 59 -1.98 -22.49 26.12
C ALA A 59 -0.71 -21.79 26.62
N SER A 60 0.34 -22.54 26.95
CA SER A 60 1.63 -22.00 27.39
C SER A 60 2.49 -21.44 26.25
N VAL A 61 2.10 -21.69 24.99
CA VAL A 61 2.83 -21.24 23.80
C VAL A 61 2.29 -19.89 23.34
N ASP A 62 3.12 -18.84 23.35
CA ASP A 62 2.73 -17.51 22.81
C ASP A 62 3.04 -17.38 21.31
N ALA A 63 4.14 -17.99 20.87
CA ALA A 63 4.65 -17.90 19.51
C ALA A 63 5.22 -19.24 19.04
N VAL A 64 5.19 -19.50 17.73
CA VAL A 64 5.75 -20.70 17.10
C VAL A 64 6.81 -20.37 16.05
N ILE A 65 7.89 -21.16 16.05
CA ILE A 65 8.84 -21.24 14.94
C ILE A 65 8.45 -22.47 14.12
N ILE A 66 8.05 -22.27 12.87
CA ILE A 66 7.66 -23.33 11.93
C ILE A 66 8.88 -23.68 11.08
N ALA A 67 9.45 -24.85 11.35
CA ALA A 67 10.61 -25.44 10.68
C ALA A 67 10.28 -26.87 10.18
N LEU A 68 9.07 -27.03 9.65
CA LEU A 68 8.53 -28.27 9.11
C LEU A 68 8.99 -28.50 7.65
N PRO A 69 8.72 -29.67 7.05
CA PRO A 69 8.77 -29.81 5.59
C PRO A 69 7.85 -28.79 4.90
N THR A 70 8.27 -28.25 3.75
CA THR A 70 7.59 -27.14 3.06
C THR A 70 6.10 -27.38 2.82
N GLY A 71 5.71 -28.60 2.43
CA GLY A 71 4.30 -28.97 2.20
C GLY A 71 3.39 -28.87 3.44
N LEU A 72 3.94 -28.67 4.64
CA LEU A 72 3.19 -28.49 5.88
C LEU A 72 3.16 -27.04 6.37
N HIS A 73 3.89 -26.13 5.72
CA HIS A 73 4.01 -24.72 6.16
C HIS A 73 2.65 -24.03 6.22
N ALA A 74 1.89 -24.06 5.12
CA ALA A 74 0.60 -23.37 5.05
C ALA A 74 -0.38 -23.89 6.11
N ARG A 75 -0.52 -25.21 6.23
CA ARG A 75 -1.39 -25.83 7.23
C ARG A 75 -1.00 -25.45 8.66
N ALA A 76 0.29 -25.48 8.98
CA ALA A 76 0.77 -25.15 10.33
C ALA A 76 0.62 -23.65 10.64
N ALA A 77 0.91 -22.78 9.67
CA ALA A 77 0.79 -21.33 9.83
C ALA A 77 -0.67 -20.90 10.02
N CYS A 78 -1.58 -21.37 9.17
CA CYS A 78 -3.01 -21.08 9.31
C CYS A 78 -3.55 -21.58 10.66
N ALA A 79 -3.16 -22.78 11.09
CA ALA A 79 -3.56 -23.31 12.40
C ALA A 79 -3.01 -22.48 13.57
N ALA A 80 -1.76 -22.00 13.47
CA ALA A 80 -1.16 -21.16 14.50
C ALA A 80 -1.84 -19.78 14.60
N PHE A 81 -2.11 -19.12 13.48
CA PHE A 81 -2.83 -17.85 13.46
C PHE A 81 -4.27 -17.99 13.96
N ALA A 82 -4.97 -19.05 13.55
CA ALA A 82 -6.31 -19.35 14.07
C ALA A 82 -6.33 -19.58 15.59
N ALA A 83 -5.21 -20.04 16.16
CA ALA A 83 -5.02 -20.20 17.60
C ALA A 83 -4.46 -18.94 18.30
N GLY A 84 -4.36 -17.81 17.60
CA GLY A 84 -3.86 -16.54 18.14
C GLY A 84 -2.38 -16.53 18.48
N LYS A 85 -1.55 -17.33 17.77
CA LYS A 85 -0.11 -17.43 18.03
C LYS A 85 0.68 -16.55 17.05
N HIS A 86 1.74 -15.91 17.52
CA HIS A 86 2.72 -15.28 16.62
C HIS A 86 3.51 -16.36 15.86
N VAL A 87 3.89 -16.08 14.61
CA VAL A 87 4.52 -17.07 13.72
C VAL A 87 5.83 -16.53 13.14
N TYR A 88 6.91 -17.27 13.38
CA TYR A 88 8.13 -17.20 12.57
C TYR A 88 8.14 -18.42 11.65
N LEU A 89 8.01 -18.22 10.35
CA LEU A 89 7.93 -19.30 9.38
C LEU A 89 9.24 -19.42 8.61
N GLU A 90 9.87 -20.59 8.61
CA GLU A 90 10.97 -20.85 7.67
C GLU A 90 10.51 -20.72 6.22
N LYS A 91 11.41 -20.26 5.35
CA LYS A 91 11.12 -20.13 3.93
C LYS A 91 11.07 -21.53 3.26
N PRO A 92 10.29 -21.67 2.17
CA PRO A 92 9.40 -20.68 1.55
C PRO A 92 8.05 -20.58 2.31
N LEU A 93 7.24 -19.56 1.99
CA LEU A 93 5.92 -19.37 2.63
C LEU A 93 5.01 -20.61 2.50
N ALA A 94 4.96 -21.19 1.30
CA ALA A 94 4.18 -22.38 0.96
C ALA A 94 4.73 -23.04 -0.31
N THR A 95 4.08 -24.11 -0.80
CA THR A 95 4.49 -24.78 -2.04
C THR A 95 3.94 -24.14 -3.31
N SER A 96 2.88 -23.33 -3.18
CA SER A 96 2.19 -22.67 -4.29
C SER A 96 1.63 -21.30 -3.87
N PRO A 97 1.46 -20.34 -4.80
CA PRO A 97 0.81 -19.06 -4.51
C PRO A 97 -0.58 -19.23 -3.89
N GLN A 98 -1.37 -20.21 -4.33
CA GLN A 98 -2.70 -20.46 -3.78
C GLN A 98 -2.66 -20.79 -2.28
N GLU A 99 -1.73 -21.64 -1.85
CA GLU A 99 -1.52 -21.92 -0.42
C GLU A 99 -0.92 -20.72 0.31
N GLY A 100 -0.02 -19.96 -0.33
CA GLY A 100 0.54 -18.73 0.26
C GLY A 100 -0.53 -17.68 0.54
N GLN A 101 -1.51 -17.53 -0.36
CA GLN A 101 -2.64 -16.62 -0.20
C GLN A 101 -3.51 -17.00 1.01
N GLN A 102 -3.73 -18.31 1.23
CA GLN A 102 -4.45 -18.80 2.42
C GLN A 102 -3.72 -18.44 3.73
N VAL A 103 -2.39 -18.47 3.72
CA VAL A 103 -1.57 -18.05 4.87
C VAL A 103 -1.72 -16.55 5.13
N LEU A 104 -1.67 -15.71 4.08
CA LEU A 104 -1.88 -14.27 4.20
C LEU A 104 -3.27 -13.93 4.75
N GLU A 105 -4.31 -14.57 4.22
CA GLU A 105 -5.69 -14.39 4.70
C GLU A 105 -5.81 -14.79 6.18
N SER A 106 -5.21 -15.91 6.57
CA SER A 106 -5.21 -16.37 7.97
C SER A 106 -4.47 -15.40 8.89
N TRP A 107 -3.34 -14.84 8.43
CA TRP A 107 -2.57 -13.86 9.19
C TRP A 107 -3.33 -12.53 9.32
N HIS A 108 -3.91 -12.00 8.24
CA HIS A 108 -4.70 -10.77 8.26
C HIS A 108 -5.95 -10.87 9.14
N ASN A 109 -6.55 -12.06 9.23
CA ASN A 109 -7.66 -12.32 10.14
C ASN A 109 -7.22 -12.38 11.63
N ALA A 110 -5.93 -12.60 11.90
CA ALA A 110 -5.34 -12.60 13.22
C ALA A 110 -4.54 -11.29 13.45
N SER A 111 -5.24 -10.14 13.47
CA SER A 111 -4.64 -8.80 13.42
C SER A 111 -3.66 -8.46 14.55
N ASP A 112 -3.72 -9.19 15.67
CA ASP A 112 -2.82 -9.00 16.82
C ASP A 112 -1.57 -9.89 16.76
N CYS A 113 -1.48 -10.80 15.77
CA CYS A 113 -0.38 -11.73 15.60
C CYS A 113 0.72 -11.15 14.68
N ILE A 114 1.97 -11.44 15.04
CA ILE A 114 3.14 -11.11 14.23
C ILE A 114 3.42 -12.29 13.31
N GLY A 115 3.51 -12.05 12.00
CA GLY A 115 3.96 -13.00 11.00
C GLY A 115 5.30 -12.56 10.42
N MET A 116 6.34 -13.35 10.62
CA MET A 116 7.68 -13.10 10.07
C MET A 116 8.15 -14.29 9.24
N ILE A 117 8.68 -14.03 8.05
CA ILE A 117 9.25 -15.07 7.17
C ILE A 117 10.76 -15.18 7.39
N GLY A 118 11.29 -16.40 7.25
CA GLY A 118 12.68 -16.78 7.47
C GLY A 118 13.68 -16.24 6.44
N PHE A 119 13.51 -15.02 5.93
CA PHE A 119 14.49 -14.34 5.09
C PHE A 119 15.62 -13.71 5.93
N ASN A 120 16.31 -14.58 6.68
CA ASN A 120 17.36 -14.18 7.61
C ASN A 120 18.48 -13.37 6.94
N TYR A 121 18.81 -13.62 5.66
CA TYR A 121 19.91 -12.93 4.98
C TYR A 121 19.74 -11.42 4.84
N ARG A 122 18.53 -10.87 5.00
CA ARG A 122 18.34 -9.41 5.14
C ARG A 122 19.11 -8.82 6.33
N PHE A 123 19.39 -9.64 7.36
CA PHE A 123 20.16 -9.29 8.55
C PHE A 123 21.65 -9.68 8.46
N ASN A 124 22.13 -10.17 7.30
CA ASN A 124 23.56 -10.44 7.13
C ASN A 124 24.33 -9.11 7.05
N PRO A 125 25.39 -8.90 7.86
CA PRO A 125 26.11 -7.63 7.88
C PRO A 125 26.67 -7.19 6.53
N LEU A 126 27.13 -8.12 5.69
CA LEU A 126 27.66 -7.79 4.35
C LEU A 126 26.56 -7.31 3.41
N LEU A 127 25.38 -7.94 3.48
CA LEU A 127 24.24 -7.58 2.65
C LEU A 127 23.56 -6.29 3.15
N ALA A 128 23.54 -6.06 4.46
CA ALA A 128 23.12 -4.79 5.04
C ALA A 128 24.05 -3.64 4.61
N GLU A 129 25.37 -3.84 4.66
CA GLU A 129 26.35 -2.86 4.16
C GLU A 129 26.17 -2.62 2.65
N ALA A 130 25.99 -3.68 1.87
CA ALA A 130 25.75 -3.57 0.43
C ALA A 130 24.50 -2.73 0.13
N ARG A 131 23.40 -2.98 0.85
CA ARG A 131 22.17 -2.18 0.78
C ARG A 131 22.46 -0.71 1.08
N GLU A 132 23.19 -0.39 2.14
CA GLU A 132 23.55 0.99 2.46
C GLU A 132 24.36 1.67 1.35
N VAL A 133 25.33 0.97 0.77
CA VAL A 133 26.15 1.49 -0.34
C VAL A 133 25.28 1.78 -1.56
N LEU A 134 24.37 0.87 -1.91
CA LEU A 134 23.44 1.03 -3.02
C LEU A 134 22.46 2.20 -2.76
N GLN A 135 21.88 2.28 -1.57
CA GLN A 135 20.92 3.32 -1.19
C GLN A 135 21.54 4.73 -1.16
N ARG A 136 22.81 4.85 -0.74
CA ARG A 136 23.53 6.13 -0.75
C ARG A 136 24.12 6.49 -2.12
N GLY A 137 23.83 5.71 -3.17
CA GLY A 137 24.31 5.96 -4.53
C GLY A 137 25.82 5.73 -4.72
N GLY A 138 26.45 4.90 -3.88
CA GLY A 138 27.90 4.71 -3.85
C GLY A 138 28.53 4.15 -5.13
N ILE A 139 27.71 3.58 -6.03
CA ILE A 139 28.14 3.11 -7.37
C ILE A 139 27.45 3.87 -8.51
N GLY A 140 26.80 5.01 -8.22
CA GLY A 140 25.95 5.73 -9.18
C GLY A 140 24.62 5.02 -9.42
N ARG A 141 23.95 5.33 -10.53
CA ARG A 141 22.71 4.64 -10.92
C ARG A 141 23.02 3.19 -11.27
N LEU A 142 22.28 2.26 -10.65
CA LEU A 142 22.38 0.83 -10.91
C LEU A 142 21.97 0.53 -12.37
N THR A 143 22.75 -0.28 -13.07
CA THR A 143 22.54 -0.66 -14.47
C THR A 143 22.31 -2.16 -14.63
N ALA A 144 22.99 -2.98 -13.83
CA ALA A 144 22.83 -4.42 -13.84
C ALA A 144 23.11 -5.07 -12.47
N ILE A 145 22.50 -6.23 -12.24
CA ILE A 145 22.75 -7.09 -11.08
C ILE A 145 23.07 -8.49 -11.55
N ARG A 146 24.05 -9.14 -10.94
CA ARG A 146 24.28 -10.57 -11.07
C ARG A 146 24.30 -11.22 -9.70
N SER A 147 23.59 -12.33 -9.56
CA SER A 147 23.64 -13.14 -8.35
C SER A 147 23.88 -14.61 -8.70
N VAL A 148 24.62 -15.28 -7.82
CA VAL A 148 24.86 -16.72 -7.86
C VAL A 148 24.55 -17.27 -6.49
N PHE A 149 23.73 -18.32 -6.41
CA PHE A 149 23.58 -19.13 -5.21
C PHE A 149 23.67 -20.61 -5.55
N ALA A 150 24.83 -21.18 -5.31
CA ALA A 150 25.08 -22.59 -5.48
C ALA A 150 25.44 -23.23 -4.14
N THR A 151 24.87 -24.41 -3.88
CA THR A 151 25.29 -25.25 -2.77
C THR A 151 24.97 -26.70 -3.10
N PRO A 152 25.93 -27.64 -3.00
CA PRO A 152 25.68 -29.01 -3.36
C PRO A 152 24.70 -29.63 -2.36
N MET A 153 23.59 -30.17 -2.87
CA MET A 153 22.65 -30.90 -2.04
C MET A 153 23.37 -32.10 -1.41
N ARG A 154 23.32 -32.15 -0.09
CA ARG A 154 23.95 -33.24 0.68
C ARG A 154 23.24 -34.56 0.35
N GLU A 155 24.00 -35.65 0.26
CA GLU A 155 23.44 -36.99 0.05
C GLU A 155 22.39 -37.38 1.09
N THR A 156 22.55 -36.88 2.32
CA THR A 156 21.66 -37.07 3.47
C THR A 156 20.44 -36.15 3.46
N ALA A 157 20.22 -35.36 2.41
CA ALA A 157 19.04 -34.51 2.30
C ALA A 157 17.75 -35.35 2.29
N PRO A 158 16.72 -34.94 3.04
CA PRO A 158 15.42 -35.64 3.05
C PRO A 158 14.83 -35.79 1.66
N GLY A 159 14.15 -36.91 1.39
CA GLY A 159 13.57 -37.20 0.08
C GLY A 159 12.63 -36.11 -0.46
N TRP A 160 11.90 -35.43 0.41
CA TRP A 160 10.98 -34.35 0.02
C TRP A 160 11.70 -33.15 -0.64
N LYS A 161 13.00 -32.94 -0.38
CA LYS A 161 13.75 -31.87 -1.03
C LYS A 161 14.06 -32.15 -2.51
N LYS A 162 13.92 -33.40 -2.95
CA LYS A 162 14.32 -33.83 -4.31
C LYS A 162 13.22 -33.67 -5.35
N THR A 163 11.96 -33.51 -4.94
CA THR A 163 10.80 -33.41 -5.85
C THR A 163 10.06 -32.10 -5.65
N ARG A 164 9.66 -31.47 -6.76
CA ARG A 164 8.99 -30.16 -6.71
C ARG A 164 7.61 -30.23 -6.04
N SER A 165 6.88 -31.32 -6.23
CA SER A 165 5.55 -31.55 -5.65
C SER A 165 5.54 -31.59 -4.12
N SER A 166 6.67 -31.92 -3.49
CA SER A 166 6.80 -31.94 -2.03
C SER A 166 7.54 -30.71 -1.47
N GLY A 167 7.75 -29.70 -2.31
CA GLY A 167 8.35 -28.42 -1.95
C GLY A 167 9.87 -28.34 -2.10
N GLY A 168 10.46 -29.21 -2.92
CA GLY A 168 11.85 -29.16 -3.36
C GLY A 168 12.10 -28.35 -4.63
N GLY A 169 13.35 -28.39 -5.12
CA GLY A 169 13.80 -27.71 -6.34
C GLY A 169 14.58 -26.41 -6.09
N ALA A 170 15.49 -26.05 -6.99
CA ALA A 170 16.42 -24.94 -6.78
C ALA A 170 15.73 -23.57 -6.79
N LEU A 171 14.65 -23.40 -7.58
CA LEU A 171 13.87 -22.16 -7.59
C LEU A 171 13.20 -21.90 -6.25
N LEU A 172 12.54 -22.91 -5.68
CA LEU A 172 11.82 -22.77 -4.43
C LEU A 172 12.76 -22.75 -3.21
N ASP A 173 13.80 -23.58 -3.17
CA ASP A 173 14.74 -23.64 -2.04
C ASP A 173 15.76 -22.48 -2.09
N LEU A 174 16.47 -22.28 -3.21
CA LEU A 174 17.56 -21.29 -3.28
C LEU A 174 17.08 -19.94 -3.81
N ALA A 175 16.36 -19.93 -4.94
CA ALA A 175 16.02 -18.68 -5.60
C ALA A 175 15.02 -17.84 -4.81
N SER A 176 14.18 -18.43 -3.95
CA SER A 176 13.30 -17.67 -3.05
C SER A 176 14.09 -16.67 -2.18
N HIS A 177 15.23 -17.08 -1.61
CA HIS A 177 16.12 -16.15 -0.90
C HIS A 177 16.70 -15.06 -1.82
N HIS A 178 17.11 -15.42 -3.03
CA HIS A 178 17.73 -14.45 -3.94
C HIS A 178 16.72 -13.50 -4.57
N PHE A 179 15.48 -13.93 -4.83
CA PHE A 179 14.41 -13.04 -5.29
C PHE A 179 14.03 -12.06 -4.17
N ASP A 180 13.93 -12.53 -2.93
CA ASP A 180 13.77 -11.66 -1.77
C ASP A 180 14.91 -10.64 -1.64
N LEU A 181 16.16 -11.12 -1.63
CA LEU A 181 17.33 -10.26 -1.50
C LEU A 181 17.49 -9.30 -2.66
N LEU A 182 17.15 -9.70 -3.88
CA LEU A 182 17.20 -8.83 -5.04
C LEU A 182 16.23 -7.66 -4.85
N ARG A 183 14.99 -7.94 -4.42
CA ARG A 183 13.99 -6.90 -4.11
C ARG A 183 14.47 -6.00 -2.99
N PHE A 184 14.97 -6.61 -1.91
CA PHE A 184 15.50 -5.91 -0.76
C PHE A 184 16.68 -5.01 -1.17
N LEU A 185 17.82 -5.57 -1.56
CA LEU A 185 19.07 -4.84 -1.85
C LEU A 185 18.89 -3.75 -2.90
N SER A 186 18.13 -4.03 -3.96
CA SER A 186 17.90 -3.07 -5.04
C SER A 186 16.79 -2.06 -4.73
N GLY A 187 15.88 -2.35 -3.79
CA GLY A 187 14.70 -1.55 -3.53
C GLY A 187 13.71 -1.49 -4.70
N ARG A 188 13.70 -2.51 -5.57
CA ARG A 188 12.91 -2.58 -6.80
C ARG A 188 12.17 -3.90 -6.89
N GLU A 189 10.97 -3.87 -7.45
CA GLU A 189 10.21 -5.08 -7.78
C GLU A 189 10.70 -5.71 -9.09
N ILE A 190 10.44 -7.01 -9.25
CA ILE A 190 10.69 -7.76 -10.49
C ILE A 190 9.43 -7.68 -11.36
N GLU A 191 9.56 -7.18 -12.58
CA GLU A 191 8.44 -7.03 -13.54
C GLU A 191 8.39 -8.13 -14.59
N GLU A 192 9.55 -8.58 -15.04
CA GLU A 192 9.65 -9.64 -16.06
C GLU A 192 10.66 -10.70 -15.63
N ILE A 193 10.35 -11.95 -15.93
CA ILE A 193 11.18 -13.11 -15.63
C ILE A 193 11.21 -14.10 -16.79
N SER A 194 12.42 -14.55 -17.12
CA SER A 194 12.67 -15.66 -18.04
C SER A 194 13.58 -16.66 -17.33
N ALA A 195 13.17 -17.92 -17.25
CA ALA A 195 13.92 -18.94 -16.53
C ALA A 195 14.10 -20.21 -17.38
N GLY A 196 15.33 -20.73 -17.38
CA GLY A 196 15.65 -22.08 -17.86
C GLY A 196 16.08 -22.95 -16.70
N VAL A 197 15.57 -24.18 -16.64
CA VAL A 197 15.89 -25.16 -15.59
C VAL A 197 16.60 -26.37 -16.15
N SER A 198 17.40 -27.03 -15.31
CA SER A 198 18.04 -28.31 -15.58
C SER A 198 17.83 -29.24 -14.40
N SER A 199 17.67 -30.53 -14.68
CA SER A 199 17.51 -31.60 -13.69
C SER A 199 18.60 -32.62 -13.91
N ARG A 200 19.44 -32.89 -12.92
CA ARG A 200 20.49 -33.93 -12.96
C ARG A 200 20.26 -35.01 -11.90
N HIS A 201 20.09 -34.60 -10.65
CA HIS A 201 19.90 -35.47 -9.49
C HIS A 201 18.52 -35.32 -8.84
N GLY A 202 17.79 -34.25 -9.17
CA GLY A 202 16.41 -34.00 -8.72
C GLY A 202 15.68 -33.03 -9.66
N ASP A 203 14.41 -32.75 -9.36
CA ASP A 203 13.58 -31.88 -10.19
C ASP A 203 14.10 -30.42 -10.15
N ALA A 204 14.43 -29.87 -11.31
CA ALA A 204 14.88 -28.48 -11.47
C ALA A 204 15.95 -28.09 -10.45
N ASP A 205 16.98 -28.93 -10.32
CA ASP A 205 18.08 -28.75 -9.36
C ASP A 205 19.07 -27.66 -9.75
N SER A 206 18.96 -27.09 -10.95
CA SER A 206 19.67 -25.88 -11.36
C SER A 206 18.76 -24.98 -12.19
N ALA A 207 18.91 -23.66 -12.05
CA ALA A 207 18.18 -22.69 -12.86
C ALA A 207 19.06 -21.48 -13.22
N SER A 208 18.88 -20.98 -14.44
CA SER A 208 19.39 -19.68 -14.90
C SER A 208 18.20 -18.79 -15.18
N VAL A 209 18.20 -17.61 -14.57
CA VAL A 209 17.07 -16.68 -14.56
C VAL A 209 17.53 -15.31 -15.03
N GLN A 210 16.84 -14.77 -16.04
CA GLN A 210 16.95 -13.38 -16.47
C GLN A 210 15.74 -12.61 -15.97
N LEU A 211 15.99 -11.40 -15.48
CA LEU A 211 15.01 -10.57 -14.78
C LEU A 211 15.08 -9.14 -15.31
N ARG A 212 13.93 -8.49 -15.39
CA ARG A 212 13.81 -7.03 -15.51
C ARG A 212 13.15 -6.47 -14.27
N LEU A 213 13.79 -5.50 -13.65
CA LEU A 213 13.25 -4.80 -12.49
C LEU A 213 12.38 -3.62 -12.91
N ALA A 214 11.60 -3.08 -11.98
CA ALA A 214 10.63 -2.03 -12.23
C ALA A 214 11.19 -0.76 -12.89
N ASP A 215 12.50 -0.50 -12.76
CA ASP A 215 13.15 0.62 -13.42
C ASP A 215 14.00 0.28 -14.64
N GLY A 216 13.82 -0.92 -15.17
CA GLY A 216 14.51 -1.41 -16.36
C GLY A 216 15.90 -1.97 -16.08
N VAL A 217 16.37 -1.94 -14.83
CA VAL A 217 17.61 -2.63 -14.42
C VAL A 217 17.48 -4.11 -14.78
N LEU A 218 18.51 -4.62 -15.44
CA LEU A 218 18.59 -6.03 -15.81
C LEU A 218 19.26 -6.82 -14.70
N ALA A 219 18.72 -7.97 -14.36
CA ALA A 219 19.35 -8.87 -13.40
C ALA A 219 19.47 -10.30 -13.94
N GLN A 220 20.54 -10.97 -13.52
CA GLN A 220 20.79 -12.37 -13.82
C GLN A 220 21.02 -13.13 -12.52
N THR A 221 20.31 -14.24 -12.36
CA THR A 221 20.44 -15.10 -11.19
C THR A 221 20.73 -16.53 -11.65
N PHE A 222 21.78 -17.12 -11.11
CA PHE A 222 22.05 -18.55 -11.26
C PHE A 222 21.89 -19.24 -9.92
N VAL A 223 21.07 -20.28 -9.86
CA VAL A 223 20.93 -21.11 -8.67
C VAL A 223 21.21 -22.58 -8.99
N SER A 224 21.86 -23.28 -8.08
CA SER A 224 22.12 -24.71 -8.27
C SER A 224 22.30 -25.47 -6.96
N LEU A 225 21.60 -26.59 -6.87
CA LEU A 225 21.76 -27.63 -5.84
C LEU A 225 22.82 -28.66 -6.23
N CYS A 226 23.54 -28.48 -7.35
CA CYS A 226 24.47 -29.45 -7.93
C CYS A 226 25.83 -28.84 -8.32
N ALA A 227 26.07 -27.58 -7.95
CA ALA A 227 27.34 -26.89 -8.17
C ALA A 227 28.09 -26.69 -6.84
N ALA A 228 29.37 -26.31 -6.94
CA ALA A 228 30.19 -25.97 -5.78
C ALA A 228 29.58 -24.78 -5.01
N ASP A 229 29.85 -24.70 -3.70
CA ASP A 229 29.35 -23.61 -2.87
C ASP A 229 29.77 -22.25 -3.42
N ASP A 230 28.79 -21.40 -3.75
CA ASP A 230 28.96 -20.02 -4.19
C ASP A 230 27.75 -19.19 -3.74
N ASP A 231 27.98 -18.00 -3.22
CA ASP A 231 26.94 -17.04 -2.85
C ASP A 231 27.52 -15.65 -3.06
N ARG A 232 27.29 -15.14 -4.26
CA ARG A 232 27.92 -13.93 -4.78
C ARG A 232 26.89 -13.01 -5.39
N TRP A 233 27.09 -11.73 -5.12
CA TRP A 233 26.36 -10.62 -5.71
C TRP A 233 27.32 -9.66 -6.38
N GLU A 234 26.95 -9.20 -7.56
CA GLU A 234 27.65 -8.16 -8.30
C GLU A 234 26.63 -7.12 -8.72
N PHE A 235 26.87 -5.87 -8.33
CA PHE A 235 26.06 -4.72 -8.69
C PHE A 235 26.90 -3.80 -9.56
N TYR A 236 26.37 -3.46 -10.72
CA TYR A 236 27.02 -2.61 -11.69
C TYR A 236 26.28 -1.28 -11.74
N GLY A 237 26.99 -0.17 -11.57
CA GLY A 237 26.43 1.16 -11.68
C GLY A 237 27.32 2.08 -12.51
N GLU A 238 26.81 3.27 -12.80
CA GLU A 238 27.50 4.26 -13.65
C GLU A 238 28.87 4.67 -13.13
N ASN A 239 29.04 4.70 -11.81
CA ASN A 239 30.23 5.23 -11.16
C ASN A 239 31.11 4.15 -10.53
N GLY A 240 30.69 2.88 -10.60
CA GLY A 240 31.48 1.77 -10.09
C GLY A 240 30.74 0.45 -10.05
N ARG A 241 31.38 -0.55 -9.47
CA ARG A 241 30.78 -1.86 -9.18
C ARG A 241 30.92 -2.18 -7.70
N LEU A 242 29.97 -2.94 -7.18
CA LEU A 242 30.00 -3.51 -5.84
C LEU A 242 29.91 -5.03 -5.95
N VAL A 243 30.89 -5.74 -5.40
CA VAL A 243 30.87 -7.21 -5.32
C VAL A 243 30.75 -7.63 -3.87
N VAL A 244 29.81 -8.52 -3.57
CA VAL A 244 29.64 -9.13 -2.24
C VAL A 244 29.77 -10.63 -2.40
N ASP A 245 30.69 -11.24 -1.66
CA ASP A 245 30.86 -12.69 -1.60
C ASP A 245 30.61 -13.14 -0.17
N ARG A 246 29.54 -13.93 0.05
CA ARG A 246 29.17 -14.41 1.38
C ARG A 246 30.03 -15.59 1.82
N TYR A 247 30.79 -16.25 0.95
CA TYR A 247 31.71 -17.34 1.32
C TYR A 247 33.17 -16.87 1.44
N ASP A 248 33.63 -15.91 0.63
CA ASP A 248 34.96 -15.32 0.77
C ASP A 248 35.04 -14.37 1.97
N GLY A 249 35.68 -14.85 3.04
CA GLY A 249 35.93 -14.09 4.28
C GLY A 249 37.10 -13.10 4.19
N VAL A 250 37.75 -12.92 3.04
CA VAL A 250 38.96 -12.10 2.90
C VAL A 250 38.70 -10.79 2.18
N SER A 251 37.89 -10.78 1.12
CA SER A 251 37.69 -9.60 0.26
C SER A 251 36.60 -8.64 0.75
N GLY A 252 35.56 -9.13 1.45
CA GLY A 252 34.42 -8.29 1.85
C GLY A 252 33.74 -7.62 0.65
N SER A 253 32.85 -6.65 0.90
CA SER A 253 32.24 -5.89 -0.18
C SER A 253 33.27 -4.96 -0.85
N GLU A 254 33.64 -5.25 -2.10
CA GLU A 254 34.59 -4.46 -2.87
C GLU A 254 33.86 -3.43 -3.74
N VAL A 255 34.08 -2.14 -3.49
CA VAL A 255 33.61 -1.05 -4.36
C VAL A 255 34.76 -0.66 -5.28
N THR A 256 34.64 -0.94 -6.58
CA THR A 256 35.62 -0.50 -7.58
C THR A 256 35.06 0.72 -8.34
N PRO A 257 35.68 1.91 -8.26
CA PRO A 257 35.20 3.10 -8.95
C PRO A 257 35.48 3.05 -10.47
N ALA A 258 34.64 3.72 -11.28
CA ALA A 258 34.75 3.78 -12.74
C ALA A 258 35.86 4.71 -13.26
N ARG A 259 36.31 5.68 -12.44
CA ARG A 259 37.49 6.54 -12.72
C ARG A 259 38.42 6.52 -11.51
N ARG A 260 39.73 6.54 -11.77
CA ARG A 260 40.78 6.66 -10.75
C ARG A 260 40.71 8.09 -10.18
N GLU A 261 39.96 8.30 -9.11
CA GLU A 261 40.01 9.57 -8.36
C GLU A 261 41.28 9.63 -7.50
N GLU A 262 41.96 10.78 -7.51
CA GLU A 262 43.02 11.10 -6.56
C GLU A 262 42.44 11.09 -5.14
N SER A 263 42.97 10.20 -4.30
CA SER A 263 42.50 9.99 -2.93
C SER A 263 42.70 11.25 -2.07
N SER A 264 41.61 11.83 -1.56
CA SER A 264 41.68 12.85 -0.50
C SER A 264 41.91 12.20 0.87
N PRO A 265 42.64 12.84 1.81
CA PRO A 265 42.96 12.26 3.12
C PRO A 265 41.72 11.89 3.96
N LEU A 266 40.64 12.67 3.85
CA LEU A 266 39.37 12.44 4.56
C LEU A 266 38.63 11.18 4.08
N SER A 267 38.70 10.88 2.78
CA SER A 267 38.14 9.64 2.21
C SER A 267 38.91 8.38 2.63
N GLY A 268 40.20 8.54 2.98
CA GLY A 268 41.04 7.47 3.55
C GLY A 268 40.66 7.15 4.99
N LEU A 269 40.37 8.18 5.80
CA LEU A 269 39.97 8.01 7.20
C LEU A 269 38.59 7.35 7.35
N GLN A 270 37.61 7.74 6.52
CA GLN A 270 36.28 7.09 6.49
C GLN A 270 36.35 5.64 6.01
N ARG A 271 37.24 5.31 5.07
CA ARG A 271 37.53 3.93 4.68
C ARG A 271 38.13 3.12 5.84
N GLY A 272 39.12 3.68 6.56
CA GLY A 272 39.75 3.03 7.70
C GLY A 272 38.79 2.71 8.86
N LEU A 273 37.81 3.58 9.15
CA LEU A 273 36.80 3.33 10.17
C LEU A 273 35.79 2.23 9.77
N ARG A 274 35.43 2.14 8.48
CA ARG A 274 34.59 1.04 7.96
C ARG A 274 35.35 -0.29 7.91
N ASP A 275 36.65 -0.25 7.65
CA ASP A 275 37.52 -1.44 7.66
C ASP A 275 37.68 -2.09 9.04
N ALA A 276 37.53 -1.34 10.14
CA ALA A 276 37.57 -1.89 11.50
C ALA A 276 36.37 -2.82 11.80
N GLY A 277 35.16 -2.44 11.40
CA GLY A 277 33.96 -3.32 11.50
C GLY A 277 34.06 -4.56 10.61
N ARG A 278 34.65 -4.40 9.42
CA ARG A 278 34.95 -5.50 8.48
C ARG A 278 35.96 -6.48 9.07
N GLN A 279 37.01 -6.02 9.74
CA GLN A 279 37.98 -6.90 10.41
C GLN A 279 37.33 -7.77 11.49
N GLY A 280 36.42 -7.21 12.30
CA GLY A 280 35.72 -7.96 13.35
C GLY A 280 34.88 -9.13 12.81
N TYR A 281 34.11 -8.89 11.75
CA TYR A 281 33.34 -9.94 11.06
C TYR A 281 34.26 -10.98 10.39
N ARG A 282 35.32 -10.53 9.69
CA ARG A 282 36.30 -11.42 9.03
C ARG A 282 37.02 -12.34 10.02
N LEU A 283 37.45 -11.80 11.16
CA LEU A 283 38.08 -12.57 12.24
C LEU A 283 37.11 -13.60 12.83
N ARG A 284 35.85 -13.22 13.08
CA ARG A 284 34.83 -14.12 13.65
C ARG A 284 34.43 -15.23 12.67
N LYS A 285 34.34 -14.94 11.38
CA LYS A 285 34.06 -15.94 10.32
C LYS A 285 35.24 -16.89 10.10
N ARG A 286 36.49 -16.40 10.16
CA ARG A 286 37.69 -17.25 10.17
C ARG A 286 37.72 -18.17 11.40
N ALA A 287 37.34 -17.66 12.57
CA ALA A 287 37.30 -18.43 13.81
C ALA A 287 36.13 -19.43 13.85
N MET A 288 35.01 -19.15 13.19
CA MET A 288 33.82 -20.00 13.13
C MET A 288 33.26 -20.09 11.70
N PRO A 289 33.85 -20.91 10.81
CA PRO A 289 33.55 -20.95 9.38
C PRO A 289 32.12 -21.31 8.96
N GLY A 290 31.23 -21.65 9.90
CA GLY A 290 29.81 -21.95 9.64
C GLY A 290 28.82 -21.10 10.45
N HIS A 291 29.29 -20.11 11.22
CA HIS A 291 28.41 -19.26 12.01
C HIS A 291 27.81 -18.14 11.14
N GLU A 292 26.53 -18.26 10.83
CA GLU A 292 25.76 -17.24 10.12
C GLU A 292 25.00 -16.36 11.15
N PRO A 293 25.50 -15.15 11.48
CA PRO A 293 24.94 -14.33 12.56
C PRO A 293 23.53 -13.81 12.24
N SER A 294 23.14 -13.80 10.97
CA SER A 294 21.86 -13.26 10.53
C SER A 294 20.64 -14.02 11.08
N PHE A 295 20.76 -15.32 11.39
CA PHE A 295 19.70 -16.06 12.06
C PHE A 295 19.42 -15.57 13.48
N THR A 296 20.48 -15.26 14.24
CA THR A 296 20.32 -14.72 15.60
C THR A 296 19.67 -13.34 15.56
N ALA A 297 20.10 -12.49 14.62
CA ALA A 297 19.49 -11.18 14.41
C ALA A 297 18.02 -11.29 14.00
N SER A 298 17.68 -12.21 13.08
CA SER A 298 16.31 -12.48 12.64
C SER A 298 15.39 -12.88 13.80
N LEU A 299 15.79 -13.86 14.61
CA LEU A 299 15.00 -14.28 15.78
C LEU A 299 14.91 -13.20 16.86
N THR A 300 15.97 -12.41 17.04
CA THR A 300 15.93 -11.27 17.98
C THR A 300 14.91 -10.23 17.50
N GLN A 301 14.88 -9.95 16.19
CA GLN A 301 13.93 -9.02 15.60
C GLN A 301 12.49 -9.52 15.71
N PHE A 302 12.26 -10.83 15.54
CA PHE A 302 10.95 -11.43 15.77
C PHE A 302 10.45 -11.23 17.21
N VAL A 303 11.33 -11.45 18.19
CA VAL A 303 11.00 -11.22 19.61
C VAL A 303 10.73 -9.74 19.89
N ALA A 304 11.51 -8.83 19.30
CA ALA A 304 11.28 -7.39 19.41
C ALA A 304 9.94 -6.98 18.79
N ALA A 305 9.55 -7.57 17.66
CA ALA A 305 8.27 -7.30 17.02
C ALA A 305 7.08 -7.74 17.89
N ILE A 306 7.16 -8.92 18.52
CA ILE A 306 6.13 -9.39 19.46
C ILE A 306 5.97 -8.44 20.65
N ARG A 307 7.07 -7.86 21.13
CA ARG A 307 7.07 -6.91 22.26
C ARG A 307 6.60 -5.49 21.89
N GLY A 308 6.42 -5.20 20.59
CA GLY A 308 6.11 -3.86 20.09
C GLY A 308 7.32 -2.93 20.03
N ASP A 309 8.54 -3.45 20.20
CA ASP A 309 9.79 -2.67 20.16
C ASP A 309 10.33 -2.48 18.73
N ALA A 310 9.84 -3.26 17.76
CA ALA A 310 10.27 -3.19 16.37
C ALA A 310 9.48 -2.13 15.58
N LYS A 311 10.18 -1.36 14.75
CA LYS A 311 9.53 -0.46 13.78
C LYS A 311 8.81 -1.27 12.71
N LEU A 312 7.61 -0.84 12.30
CA LEU A 312 6.90 -1.45 11.18
C LEU A 312 7.79 -1.44 9.91
N GLY A 313 7.85 -2.55 9.18
CA GLY A 313 8.70 -2.71 7.99
C GLY A 313 10.20 -2.93 8.26
N SER A 314 10.61 -3.10 9.52
CA SER A 314 12.02 -3.40 9.87
C SER A 314 12.41 -4.87 9.77
N TYR A 315 11.45 -5.76 9.48
CA TYR A 315 11.66 -7.20 9.34
C TYR A 315 10.86 -7.73 8.14
N PRO A 316 11.30 -8.84 7.52
CA PRO A 316 10.55 -9.51 6.46
C PRO A 316 9.28 -10.17 7.01
N ASP A 317 8.12 -9.73 6.55
CA ASP A 317 6.82 -10.27 6.94
C ASP A 317 6.33 -11.37 5.98
N LEU A 318 5.10 -11.85 6.16
CA LEU A 318 4.55 -12.90 5.31
C LEU A 318 4.19 -12.41 3.89
N GLU A 319 3.96 -11.11 3.69
CA GLU A 319 3.76 -10.51 2.37
C GLU A 319 5.04 -10.59 1.54
N ASP A 320 6.20 -10.33 2.16
CA ASP A 320 7.49 -10.57 1.51
C ASP A 320 7.65 -12.03 1.08
N GLY A 321 7.24 -12.98 1.94
CA GLY A 321 7.21 -14.41 1.63
C GLY A 321 6.32 -14.75 0.45
N TYR A 322 5.14 -14.13 0.37
CA TYR A 322 4.18 -14.33 -0.70
C TYR A 322 4.68 -13.78 -2.04
N ARG A 323 5.25 -12.57 -2.03
CA ARG A 323 5.87 -11.96 -3.22
C ARG A 323 6.97 -12.83 -3.79
N SER A 324 7.86 -13.35 -2.94
CA SER A 324 8.88 -14.30 -3.38
C SER A 324 8.27 -15.56 -4.00
N LEU A 325 7.14 -16.04 -3.51
CA LEU A 325 6.47 -17.24 -4.02
C LEU A 325 5.81 -16.99 -5.39
N GLU A 326 5.24 -15.81 -5.61
CA GLU A 326 4.72 -15.39 -6.93
C GLU A 326 5.84 -15.37 -7.98
N ILE A 327 7.02 -14.84 -7.62
CA ILE A 327 8.18 -14.80 -8.51
C ILE A 327 8.69 -16.20 -8.83
N VAL A 328 8.75 -17.10 -7.83
CA VAL A 328 9.08 -18.51 -8.06
C VAL A 328 8.09 -19.17 -9.02
N ALA A 329 6.79 -18.95 -8.82
CA ALA A 329 5.75 -19.52 -9.70
C ALA A 329 5.86 -18.99 -11.14
N ALA A 330 6.17 -17.70 -11.32
CA ALA A 330 6.39 -17.11 -12.64
C ALA A 330 7.67 -17.66 -13.32
N ALA A 331 8.75 -17.89 -12.55
CA ALA A 331 9.94 -18.56 -13.06
C ALA A 331 9.61 -19.98 -13.55
N GLU A 332 8.81 -20.72 -12.79
CA GLU A 332 8.38 -22.08 -13.15
C GLU A 332 7.46 -22.11 -14.37
N GLU A 333 6.56 -21.13 -14.50
CA GLU A 333 5.76 -20.94 -15.71
C GLU A 333 6.65 -20.65 -16.93
N SER A 334 7.60 -19.72 -16.80
CA SER A 334 8.56 -19.41 -17.86
C SER A 334 9.34 -20.66 -18.32
N ALA A 335 9.83 -21.45 -17.36
CA ALA A 335 10.57 -22.67 -17.65
C ALA A 335 9.71 -23.70 -18.40
N ARG A 336 8.43 -23.86 -18.02
CA ARG A 336 7.47 -24.72 -18.74
C ARG A 336 7.19 -24.21 -20.16
N GLN A 337 7.21 -22.90 -20.36
CA GLN A 337 7.04 -22.25 -21.66
C GLN A 337 8.36 -22.06 -22.44
N GLN A 338 9.33 -22.95 -22.26
CA GLN A 338 10.62 -22.92 -22.97
C GLN A 338 11.37 -21.59 -22.79
N SER A 339 11.44 -21.12 -21.54
CA SER A 339 12.11 -19.87 -21.14
C SER A 339 11.49 -18.59 -21.73
N ARG A 340 10.21 -18.63 -22.12
CA ARG A 340 9.49 -17.42 -22.55
C ARG A 340 9.45 -16.39 -21.42
N MET A 341 9.61 -15.10 -21.76
CA MET A 341 9.46 -14.02 -20.80
C MET A 341 8.02 -13.98 -20.26
N VAL A 342 7.88 -14.02 -18.94
CA VAL A 342 6.62 -13.90 -18.20
C VAL A 342 6.62 -12.55 -17.47
N SER A 343 5.55 -11.79 -17.61
CA SER A 343 5.34 -10.56 -16.84
C SER A 343 4.64 -10.89 -15.52
N LEU A 344 5.16 -10.36 -14.42
CA LEU A 344 4.51 -10.34 -13.12
C LEU A 344 3.61 -9.10 -13.09
N ALA A 345 2.30 -9.27 -12.89
CA ALA A 345 1.38 -8.14 -12.73
C ALA A 345 1.88 -7.26 -11.58
N SER A 346 2.22 -6.00 -11.86
CA SER A 346 2.93 -5.13 -10.94
C SER A 346 2.09 -4.85 -9.67
N ALA A 347 2.32 -5.61 -8.60
CA ALA A 347 2.00 -5.13 -7.27
C ALA A 347 3.19 -4.32 -6.77
N THR A 348 3.16 -3.02 -7.04
CA THR A 348 4.14 -2.06 -6.53
C THR A 348 3.92 -1.93 -5.01
N LEU A 349 4.79 -2.52 -4.19
CA LEU A 349 5.06 -1.98 -2.86
C LEU A 349 6.05 -0.82 -3.02
N PRO A 350 5.83 0.34 -2.40
CA PRO A 350 6.82 1.40 -2.38
C PRO A 350 8.03 0.99 -1.54
N PRO A 351 9.23 1.53 -1.79
CA PRO A 351 10.39 1.35 -0.91
C PRO A 351 10.06 1.84 0.51
N PRO A 352 10.73 1.30 1.56
CA PRO A 352 10.47 1.72 2.93
C PRO A 352 10.77 3.21 3.08
N ALA A 353 9.76 3.98 3.49
CA ALA A 353 9.90 5.40 3.76
C ALA A 353 10.87 5.63 4.93
N PRO A 354 11.74 6.67 4.87
CA PRO A 354 12.45 7.17 6.03
C PRO A 354 11.45 7.60 7.11
N ALA A 355 11.84 7.46 8.37
CA ALA A 355 11.23 8.20 9.47
C ALA A 355 11.61 9.68 9.32
N ASN A 356 10.87 10.37 8.46
CA ASN A 356 10.62 11.81 8.39
C ASN A 356 9.66 11.98 7.21
N VAL A 357 8.66 12.85 7.36
CA VAL A 357 7.65 13.10 6.34
C VAL A 357 8.33 13.51 5.03
N ASP A 358 8.44 12.57 4.08
CA ASP A 358 9.15 12.79 2.83
C ASP A 358 8.42 13.83 1.97
N LEU A 359 9.16 14.86 1.58
CA LEU A 359 8.80 15.80 0.51
C LEU A 359 8.55 15.04 -0.82
N PRO A 360 7.78 15.62 -1.76
CA PRO A 360 7.40 14.97 -3.03
C PRO A 360 8.60 14.37 -3.77
N THR A 361 8.43 13.15 -4.30
CA THR A 361 9.49 12.40 -5.01
C THR A 361 9.92 13.11 -6.29
N ARG A 362 9.02 13.92 -6.87
CA ARG A 362 9.29 14.86 -7.95
C ARG A 362 8.22 15.96 -7.98
N ILE A 363 8.64 17.21 -8.11
CA ILE A 363 7.75 18.33 -8.44
C ILE A 363 7.98 18.70 -9.90
N LEU A 364 6.95 18.58 -10.74
CA LEU A 364 6.95 19.22 -12.05
C LEU A 364 6.27 20.57 -11.92
N SER A 365 7.00 21.64 -12.21
CA SER A 365 6.47 22.99 -12.30
C SER A 365 7.02 23.67 -13.56
N PRO A 366 6.31 24.63 -14.16
CA PRO A 366 6.95 25.52 -15.13
C PRO A 366 8.11 26.23 -14.40
N GLY A 367 9.25 26.40 -15.08
CA GLY A 367 10.38 27.15 -14.50
C GLY A 367 9.85 28.46 -13.92
N ALA A 368 10.12 28.70 -12.63
CA ALA A 368 9.42 29.71 -11.85
C ALA A 368 9.58 31.10 -12.49
N ASP A 369 8.49 31.63 -13.04
CA ASP A 369 8.34 33.07 -13.19
C ASP A 369 7.97 33.59 -11.79
N GLU A 370 8.98 34.06 -11.04
CA GLU A 370 8.84 34.56 -9.67
C GLU A 370 7.87 35.77 -9.55
N SER A 371 7.39 36.30 -10.68
CA SER A 371 6.45 37.43 -10.72
C SER A 371 4.98 37.05 -10.48
N SER A 372 4.59 35.78 -10.66
CA SER A 372 3.20 35.32 -10.50
C SER A 372 2.97 34.74 -9.09
N LYS A 373 2.22 35.45 -8.24
CA LYS A 373 1.80 34.97 -6.91
C LYS A 373 0.34 34.48 -6.96
N PRO A 374 0.08 33.16 -6.92
CA PRO A 374 -1.28 32.64 -6.87
C PRO A 374 -1.98 33.06 -5.57
N GLU A 375 -3.28 33.25 -5.64
CA GLU A 375 -4.11 33.56 -4.47
C GLU A 375 -4.85 32.36 -3.92
N LEU A 376 -5.09 31.34 -4.74
CA LEU A 376 -5.77 30.10 -4.36
C LEU A 376 -5.04 28.91 -4.95
N SER A 377 -4.63 27.93 -4.12
CA SER A 377 -4.09 26.66 -4.57
C SER A 377 -5.17 25.59 -4.52
N VAL A 378 -5.53 25.00 -5.65
CA VAL A 378 -6.50 23.90 -5.75
C VAL A 378 -5.73 22.58 -5.82
N ILE A 379 -5.96 21.71 -4.84
CA ILE A 379 -5.31 20.42 -4.69
C ILE A 379 -6.22 19.33 -5.26
N LEU A 380 -5.77 18.62 -6.30
CA LEU A 380 -6.46 17.50 -6.92
C LEU A 380 -5.66 16.23 -6.71
N VAL A 381 -6.24 15.24 -6.04
CA VAL A 381 -5.59 13.94 -5.79
C VAL A 381 -6.21 12.88 -6.69
N SER A 382 -5.39 12.15 -7.44
CA SER A 382 -5.86 10.99 -8.20
C SER A 382 -5.01 9.76 -7.88
N PRO A 383 -5.61 8.66 -7.36
CA PRO A 383 -4.89 7.40 -7.11
C PRO A 383 -4.63 6.62 -8.41
N ASP A 384 -5.23 7.07 -9.52
CA ASP A 384 -5.12 6.43 -10.81
C ASP A 384 -4.24 7.27 -11.72
N ASN A 385 -4.79 8.15 -12.54
CA ASN A 385 -4.02 8.88 -13.54
C ASN A 385 -4.53 10.31 -13.70
N TYR A 386 -3.81 11.09 -14.51
CA TYR A 386 -4.16 12.47 -14.82
C TYR A 386 -5.56 12.61 -15.44
N GLU A 387 -5.99 11.66 -16.26
CA GLU A 387 -7.25 11.74 -17.00
C GLU A 387 -8.47 11.83 -16.07
N THR A 388 -8.41 11.15 -14.92
CA THR A 388 -9.45 11.18 -13.89
C THR A 388 -9.73 12.62 -13.41
N VAL A 389 -8.69 13.41 -13.14
CA VAL A 389 -8.81 14.79 -12.64
C VAL A 389 -8.83 15.85 -13.74
N ARG A 390 -8.47 15.48 -14.97
CA ARG A 390 -8.42 16.39 -16.12
C ARG A 390 -9.73 17.13 -16.33
N ARG A 391 -10.87 16.47 -16.13
CA ARG A 391 -12.19 17.09 -16.25
C ARG A 391 -12.34 18.29 -15.31
N THR A 392 -12.00 18.12 -14.04
CA THR A 392 -12.03 19.20 -13.04
C THR A 392 -11.08 20.33 -13.42
N ILE A 393 -9.88 20.01 -13.94
CA ILE A 393 -8.92 21.02 -14.42
C ILE A 393 -9.54 21.88 -15.53
N LEU A 394 -10.22 21.29 -16.50
CA LEU A 394 -10.91 22.03 -17.57
C LEU A 394 -12.04 22.94 -17.04
N TYR A 395 -12.66 22.59 -15.92
CA TYR A 395 -13.61 23.47 -15.23
C TYR A 395 -12.93 24.63 -14.50
N LEU A 396 -11.77 24.37 -13.90
CA LEU A 396 -10.97 25.40 -13.26
C LEU A 396 -10.47 26.44 -14.29
N GLN A 397 -10.24 26.04 -15.54
CA GLN A 397 -9.89 26.99 -16.62
C GLN A 397 -10.98 28.03 -16.89
N ARG A 398 -12.24 27.69 -16.61
CA ARG A 398 -13.39 28.57 -16.86
C ARG A 398 -13.61 29.58 -15.73
N GLN A 399 -12.82 29.51 -14.67
CA GLN A 399 -12.95 30.44 -13.55
C GLN A 399 -12.64 31.87 -14.01
N THR A 400 -13.45 32.84 -13.60
CA THR A 400 -13.24 34.28 -13.87
C THR A 400 -11.87 34.75 -13.40
N VAL A 401 -11.30 34.04 -12.42
CA VAL A 401 -10.00 34.31 -11.80
C VAL A 401 -8.98 33.19 -12.05
N ALA A 402 -9.08 32.43 -13.14
CA ALA A 402 -8.15 31.32 -13.44
C ALA A 402 -6.67 31.74 -13.37
N ALA A 403 -6.33 32.94 -13.85
CA ALA A 403 -4.97 33.51 -13.79
C ALA A 403 -4.47 33.86 -12.37
N ARG A 404 -5.28 33.66 -11.33
CA ARG A 404 -4.93 33.81 -9.90
C ARG A 404 -4.89 32.46 -9.17
N ILE A 405 -5.14 31.35 -9.86
CA ILE A 405 -5.20 30.01 -9.29
C ILE A 405 -3.88 29.27 -9.53
N GLU A 406 -3.41 28.56 -8.51
CA GLU A 406 -2.44 27.48 -8.63
C GLU A 406 -3.17 26.13 -8.66
N VAL A 407 -2.80 25.23 -9.58
CA VAL A 407 -3.33 23.85 -9.57
C VAL A 407 -2.23 22.88 -9.15
N ILE A 408 -2.48 22.12 -8.09
CA ILE A 408 -1.57 21.09 -7.57
C ILE A 408 -2.21 19.74 -7.82
N VAL A 409 -1.61 18.91 -8.66
CA VAL A 409 -2.10 17.55 -8.92
C VAL A 409 -1.19 16.54 -8.25
N VAL A 410 -1.77 15.64 -7.45
CA VAL A 410 -1.04 14.58 -6.75
C VAL A 410 -1.32 13.23 -7.41
N LEU A 411 -0.27 12.54 -7.84
CA LEU A 411 -0.35 11.28 -8.61
C LEU A 411 0.63 10.23 -8.07
N PRO A 412 0.27 8.92 -8.09
CA PRO A 412 1.22 7.85 -7.78
C PRO A 412 2.30 7.72 -8.87
N GLY A 413 3.54 7.44 -8.45
CA GLY A 413 4.74 7.45 -9.28
C GLY A 413 4.63 6.57 -10.55
N ARG A 414 5.15 7.10 -11.67
CA ARG A 414 5.07 6.59 -13.06
C ARG A 414 3.74 6.74 -13.80
N LYS A 415 2.69 7.32 -13.20
CA LYS A 415 1.43 7.64 -13.91
C LYS A 415 1.30 9.10 -14.37
N ALA A 416 2.41 9.82 -14.49
CA ALA A 416 2.47 11.13 -15.16
C ALA A 416 2.40 11.04 -16.71
N ALA A 417 2.10 9.85 -17.26
CA ALA A 417 1.79 9.68 -18.67
C ALA A 417 0.43 10.30 -18.98
N GLY A 418 0.34 11.06 -20.08
CA GLY A 418 -0.93 11.67 -20.52
C GLY A 418 -1.21 13.07 -19.96
N ILE A 419 -0.33 13.64 -19.14
CA ILE A 419 -0.42 15.05 -18.75
C ILE A 419 -0.38 15.93 -20.00
N VAL A 420 -1.38 16.80 -20.12
CA VAL A 420 -1.48 17.79 -21.19
C VAL A 420 -1.11 19.14 -20.58
N VAL A 421 0.13 19.59 -20.78
CA VAL A 421 0.65 20.83 -20.16
C VAL A 421 -0.17 22.04 -20.58
N GLU A 422 -0.72 22.02 -21.79
CA GLU A 422 -1.60 23.06 -22.31
C GLU A 422 -2.87 23.26 -21.46
N ASP A 423 -3.32 22.21 -20.75
CA ASP A 423 -4.47 22.31 -19.83
C ASP A 423 -4.17 23.25 -18.64
N PHE A 424 -2.89 23.52 -18.34
CA PHE A 424 -2.52 24.38 -17.23
C PHE A 424 -2.18 25.83 -17.62
N ARG A 425 -2.15 26.13 -18.92
CA ARG A 425 -1.78 27.45 -19.45
C ARG A 425 -2.60 28.62 -18.87
N PRO A 426 -3.91 28.47 -18.56
CA PRO A 426 -4.71 29.56 -18.00
C PRO A 426 -4.39 29.92 -16.54
N PHE A 427 -3.64 29.08 -15.81
CA PHE A 427 -3.40 29.23 -14.38
C PHE A 427 -2.17 30.07 -14.05
N ALA A 428 -2.16 30.66 -12.86
CA ALA A 428 -1.04 31.44 -12.33
C ALA A 428 0.23 30.59 -12.18
N SER A 429 0.06 29.36 -11.71
CA SER A 429 1.10 28.33 -11.60
C SER A 429 0.45 26.95 -11.55
N TRP A 430 1.26 25.91 -11.72
CA TRP A 430 0.82 24.54 -11.48
C TRP A 430 1.97 23.70 -10.95
N GLN A 431 1.62 22.64 -10.22
CA GLN A 431 2.57 21.67 -9.67
C GLN A 431 2.00 20.26 -9.86
N ILE A 432 2.84 19.33 -10.28
CA ILE A 432 2.53 17.89 -10.21
C ILE A 432 3.41 17.30 -9.12
N LEU A 433 2.77 16.75 -8.09
CA LEU A 433 3.42 16.06 -6.98
C LEU A 433 3.35 14.56 -7.23
N GLU A 434 4.47 13.97 -7.64
CA GLU A 434 4.58 12.52 -7.72
C GLU A 434 4.83 11.93 -6.33
N VAL A 435 3.96 11.03 -5.90
CA VAL A 435 4.00 10.34 -4.59
C VAL A 435 4.04 8.83 -4.78
N GLY A 436 4.27 8.05 -3.72
CA GLY A 436 4.11 6.59 -3.77
C GLY A 436 2.64 6.16 -4.01
N PRO A 437 2.34 4.85 -3.99
CA PRO A 437 0.96 4.37 -4.00
C PRO A 437 0.13 5.08 -2.93
N ILE A 438 -1.03 5.61 -3.33
CA ILE A 438 -1.90 6.38 -2.46
C ILE A 438 -2.84 5.41 -1.73
N HIS A 439 -2.51 5.12 -0.47
CA HIS A 439 -3.32 4.25 0.39
C HIS A 439 -4.32 5.01 1.26
N ALA A 440 -4.11 6.30 1.47
CA ALA A 440 -5.00 7.22 2.19
C ALA A 440 -4.86 8.64 1.63
N LEU A 441 -5.96 9.40 1.63
CA LEU A 441 -5.97 10.77 1.08
C LEU A 441 -5.34 11.80 2.01
N ALA A 442 -5.53 11.69 3.34
CA ALA A 442 -5.07 12.72 4.27
C ALA A 442 -3.54 12.95 4.23
N PRO A 443 -2.67 11.91 4.24
CA PRO A 443 -1.21 12.13 4.19
C PRO A 443 -0.74 12.81 2.90
N VAL A 444 -1.39 12.53 1.76
CA VAL A 444 -1.03 13.16 0.48
C VAL A 444 -1.57 14.58 0.35
N LYS A 445 -2.71 14.87 0.98
CA LYS A 445 -3.26 16.24 1.09
C LYS A 445 -2.40 17.14 1.95
N VAL A 446 -1.92 16.68 3.12
CA VAL A 446 -0.97 17.42 3.97
C VAL A 446 0.26 17.83 3.17
N ARG A 447 0.82 16.91 2.37
CA ARG A 447 1.98 17.22 1.50
C ARG A 447 1.65 18.29 0.46
N ALA A 448 0.48 18.22 -0.15
CA ALA A 448 0.06 19.22 -1.14
C ALA A 448 -0.19 20.60 -0.50
N ILE A 449 -0.70 20.65 0.74
CA ILE A 449 -0.85 21.89 1.53
C ILE A 449 0.52 22.52 1.80
N HIS A 450 1.52 21.70 2.15
CA HIS A 450 2.90 22.18 2.31
C HIS A 450 3.49 22.72 1.00
N ALA A 451 3.25 22.05 -0.12
CA ALA A 451 3.74 22.47 -1.44
C ALA A 451 3.02 23.71 -2.01
N ALA A 452 1.81 24.01 -1.52
CA ALA A 452 1.01 25.14 -2.00
C ALA A 452 1.71 26.49 -1.81
N ARG A 453 1.65 27.33 -2.84
CA ARG A 453 2.26 28.66 -2.85
C ARG A 453 1.27 29.76 -2.45
N ALA A 454 -0.02 29.52 -2.64
CA ALA A 454 -1.04 30.49 -2.33
C ALA A 454 -1.32 30.58 -0.80
N PRO A 455 -1.82 31.73 -0.33
CA PRO A 455 -2.28 31.88 1.06
C PRO A 455 -3.57 31.09 1.36
N TYR A 456 -4.31 30.70 0.32
CA TYR A 456 -5.55 29.94 0.43
C TYR A 456 -5.42 28.60 -0.28
N VAL A 457 -5.93 27.53 0.32
CA VAL A 457 -5.92 26.18 -0.24
C VAL A 457 -7.34 25.63 -0.35
N VAL A 458 -7.63 24.91 -1.42
CA VAL A 458 -8.87 24.17 -1.61
C VAL A 458 -8.55 22.73 -1.90
N GLU A 459 -9.28 21.82 -1.27
CA GLU A 459 -9.25 20.40 -1.63
C GLU A 459 -10.29 20.15 -2.72
N GLY A 460 -9.88 19.86 -3.95
CA GLY A 460 -10.79 19.57 -5.05
C GLY A 460 -10.95 18.07 -5.31
N GLU A 461 -12.06 17.70 -5.96
CA GLU A 461 -12.37 16.33 -6.35
C GLU A 461 -12.40 16.15 -7.88
N ASP A 462 -12.18 14.93 -8.35
CA ASP A 462 -12.24 14.55 -9.76
C ASP A 462 -13.66 14.58 -10.37
N HIS A 463 -14.68 14.65 -9.51
CA HIS A 463 -16.09 14.55 -9.87
C HIS A 463 -16.92 15.73 -9.35
N ALA A 464 -16.26 16.86 -9.07
CA ALA A 464 -16.87 18.12 -8.69
C ALA A 464 -16.50 19.22 -9.70
N PHE A 465 -17.50 19.95 -10.18
CA PHE A 465 -17.41 20.88 -11.30
C PHE A 465 -17.81 22.30 -10.86
N PRO A 466 -16.85 23.19 -10.59
CA PRO A 466 -17.13 24.55 -10.12
C PRO A 466 -17.71 25.44 -11.23
N GLU A 467 -18.70 26.26 -10.90
CA GLU A 467 -19.22 27.29 -11.81
C GLU A 467 -18.20 28.43 -12.00
N PRO A 468 -18.27 29.23 -13.09
CA PRO A 468 -17.20 30.19 -13.44
C PRO A 468 -16.79 31.19 -12.35
N ASP A 469 -17.68 31.57 -11.44
CA ASP A 469 -17.44 32.54 -10.37
C ASP A 469 -17.06 31.89 -9.02
N TRP A 470 -16.99 30.55 -8.97
CA TRP A 470 -16.75 29.79 -7.74
C TRP A 470 -15.47 30.22 -7.00
N ALA A 471 -14.32 30.22 -7.68
CA ALA A 471 -13.05 30.55 -7.07
C ALA A 471 -12.98 32.02 -6.62
N GLU A 472 -13.59 32.92 -7.40
CA GLU A 472 -13.65 34.34 -7.06
C GLU A 472 -14.44 34.57 -5.77
N ASN A 473 -15.61 33.95 -5.66
CA ASN A 473 -16.47 34.04 -4.50
C ASN A 473 -15.81 33.44 -3.24
N LEU A 474 -15.09 32.32 -3.37
CA LEU A 474 -14.30 31.73 -2.28
C LEU A 474 -13.17 32.67 -1.82
N ILE A 475 -12.39 33.22 -2.74
CA ILE A 475 -11.29 34.14 -2.42
C ILE A 475 -11.81 35.40 -1.73
N GLN A 476 -12.93 35.96 -2.22
CA GLN A 476 -13.54 37.14 -1.59
C GLN A 476 -13.97 36.84 -0.15
N ALA A 477 -14.60 35.70 0.10
CA ALA A 477 -14.99 35.30 1.45
C ALA A 477 -13.80 35.05 2.38
N LEU A 478 -12.70 34.44 1.88
CA LEU A 478 -11.48 34.24 2.68
C LEU A 478 -10.77 35.57 2.99
N ARG A 479 -10.72 36.49 2.03
CA ARG A 479 -10.19 37.86 2.24
C ARG A 479 -10.97 38.65 3.29
N ALA A 480 -12.25 38.35 3.47
CA ALA A 480 -13.08 38.95 4.53
C ALA A 480 -12.74 38.42 5.95
N GLY A 481 -11.71 37.59 6.10
CA GLY A 481 -11.21 37.11 7.39
C GLY A 481 -11.81 35.78 7.85
N ASN A 482 -12.59 35.10 7.00
CA ASN A 482 -13.12 33.77 7.33
C ASN A 482 -12.00 32.72 7.28
N GLY A 483 -11.98 31.80 8.25
CA GLY A 483 -10.92 30.78 8.37
C GLY A 483 -11.12 29.60 7.42
N ALA A 484 -12.38 29.20 7.23
CA ALA A 484 -12.80 28.18 6.27
C ALA A 484 -14.04 28.66 5.52
N VAL A 485 -14.11 28.39 4.20
CA VAL A 485 -15.23 28.79 3.34
C VAL A 485 -15.68 27.61 2.49
N GLY A 486 -16.96 27.29 2.53
CA GLY A 486 -17.58 26.23 1.74
C GLY A 486 -18.46 26.78 0.62
N PRO A 487 -18.55 26.09 -0.53
CA PRO A 487 -19.47 26.42 -1.61
C PRO A 487 -20.89 25.90 -1.34
N SER A 488 -21.87 26.36 -2.13
CA SER A 488 -23.11 25.62 -2.32
C SER A 488 -22.92 24.47 -3.31
N VAL A 489 -23.57 23.34 -3.04
CA VAL A 489 -23.40 22.10 -3.81
C VAL A 489 -24.72 21.64 -4.38
N THR A 490 -24.73 21.40 -5.69
CA THR A 490 -25.89 20.90 -6.45
C THR A 490 -25.51 19.65 -7.25
N PRO A 491 -26.45 18.76 -7.59
CA PRO A 491 -26.12 17.54 -8.31
C PRO A 491 -25.75 17.81 -9.77
N ALA A 492 -24.64 17.24 -10.24
CA ALA A 492 -24.22 17.30 -11.65
C ALA A 492 -25.05 16.39 -12.57
N ASN A 493 -25.65 15.33 -12.02
CA ASN A 493 -26.57 14.41 -12.70
C ASN A 493 -27.97 14.42 -12.06
N PRO A 494 -28.77 15.49 -12.24
CA PRO A 494 -30.00 15.73 -11.48
C PRO A 494 -31.21 14.89 -11.92
N ARG A 495 -31.09 14.05 -12.94
CA ARG A 495 -32.23 13.28 -13.47
C ARG A 495 -32.63 12.12 -12.58
N SER A 496 -31.64 11.44 -12.00
CA SER A 496 -31.88 10.26 -11.16
C SER A 496 -32.41 10.65 -9.77
N ALA A 497 -33.47 9.99 -9.33
CA ALA A 497 -33.95 10.11 -7.95
C ALA A 497 -32.91 9.63 -6.93
N LEU A 498 -32.06 8.66 -7.30
CA LEU A 498 -30.95 8.22 -6.47
C LEU A 498 -29.84 9.29 -6.38
N SER A 499 -29.58 10.03 -7.46
CA SER A 499 -28.64 11.15 -7.42
C SER A 499 -29.08 12.21 -6.39
N TRP A 500 -30.37 12.57 -6.38
CA TRP A 500 -30.94 13.44 -5.35
C TRP A 500 -30.91 12.81 -3.95
N THR A 501 -31.10 11.50 -3.85
CA THR A 501 -30.95 10.79 -2.57
C THR A 501 -29.53 10.95 -2.01
N CYS A 502 -28.51 10.64 -2.81
CA CYS A 502 -27.11 10.81 -2.43
C CYS A 502 -26.80 12.28 -2.12
N GLN A 503 -27.29 13.23 -2.94
CA GLN A 503 -27.13 14.66 -2.70
C GLN A 503 -27.64 15.05 -1.31
N MET A 504 -28.83 14.58 -0.91
CA MET A 504 -29.41 14.91 0.39
C MET A 504 -28.70 14.21 1.55
N LEU A 505 -28.19 12.99 1.34
CA LEU A 505 -27.49 12.22 2.37
C LEU A 505 -26.08 12.77 2.65
N HIS A 506 -25.40 13.30 1.65
CA HIS A 506 -24.00 13.75 1.75
C HIS A 506 -23.86 15.27 1.80
N TYR A 507 -24.70 16.00 1.07
CA TYR A 507 -24.54 17.44 0.85
C TYR A 507 -25.80 18.28 1.16
N GLY A 508 -26.83 17.69 1.77
CA GLY A 508 -28.12 18.33 2.03
C GLY A 508 -28.04 19.75 2.61
N PRO A 509 -27.25 20.00 3.68
CA PRO A 509 -27.12 21.33 4.29
C PRO A 509 -26.56 22.41 3.35
N TRP A 510 -25.86 22.02 2.29
CA TRP A 510 -25.21 22.92 1.33
C TRP A 510 -25.94 22.96 -0.02
N THR A 511 -27.07 22.25 -0.16
CA THR A 511 -27.90 22.30 -1.37
C THR A 511 -28.93 23.42 -1.27
N ASN A 512 -28.83 24.38 -2.19
CA ASN A 512 -29.65 25.59 -2.20
C ASN A 512 -29.76 26.27 -0.82
N PRO A 513 -28.63 26.58 -0.15
CA PRO A 513 -28.66 26.90 1.27
C PRO A 513 -29.21 28.31 1.58
N GLY A 514 -29.71 29.06 0.60
CA GLY A 514 -30.08 30.47 0.76
C GLY A 514 -28.87 31.39 0.73
N ALA A 515 -28.90 32.49 1.49
CA ALA A 515 -27.86 33.52 1.49
C ALA A 515 -26.55 33.08 2.20
N PRO A 516 -25.41 33.72 1.86
CA PRO A 516 -24.14 33.47 2.53
C PRO A 516 -24.23 33.74 4.04
N ARG A 517 -23.65 32.87 4.85
CA ARG A 517 -23.73 32.97 6.32
C ARG A 517 -22.64 32.16 7.00
N GLU A 518 -22.44 32.42 8.28
CA GLU A 518 -21.63 31.57 9.15
C GLU A 518 -22.36 30.26 9.46
N ILE A 519 -21.63 29.14 9.46
CA ILE A 519 -22.15 27.79 9.71
C ILE A 519 -21.14 26.98 10.53
N ASP A 520 -21.57 25.91 11.18
CA ASP A 520 -20.68 25.10 12.03
C ASP A 520 -19.68 24.24 11.25
N HIS A 521 -20.03 23.85 10.02
CA HIS A 521 -19.21 22.97 9.19
C HIS A 521 -19.55 23.16 7.71
N ILE A 522 -18.53 23.14 6.86
CA ILE A 522 -18.68 23.22 5.40
C ILE A 522 -18.71 21.82 4.77
N ALA A 523 -19.11 21.77 3.49
CA ALA A 523 -19.17 20.52 2.74
C ALA A 523 -17.82 19.82 2.75
N TRP A 524 -17.88 18.50 2.96
CA TRP A 524 -16.73 17.62 3.00
C TRP A 524 -16.09 17.55 1.61
N HIS A 525 -14.79 17.87 1.51
CA HIS A 525 -14.10 18.12 0.23
C HIS A 525 -14.73 19.30 -0.58
N ASN A 526 -13.90 20.06 -1.30
CA ASN A 526 -14.22 21.34 -1.97
C ASN A 526 -14.37 22.57 -1.05
N GLY A 527 -14.01 22.42 0.22
CA GLY A 527 -13.82 23.54 1.15
C GLY A 527 -12.52 24.29 0.93
N ALA A 528 -12.55 25.61 1.17
CA ALA A 528 -11.41 26.50 1.06
C ALA A 528 -10.92 26.94 2.45
N PHE A 529 -9.61 26.95 2.68
CA PHE A 529 -9.02 27.24 3.98
C PHE A 529 -7.89 28.27 3.86
N ARG A 530 -7.68 29.05 4.91
CA ARG A 530 -6.45 29.84 5.06
C ARG A 530 -5.30 28.88 5.36
N ARG A 531 -4.31 28.82 4.47
CA ARG A 531 -3.19 27.86 4.55
C ARG A 531 -2.43 27.97 5.87
N GLU A 532 -2.22 29.18 6.37
CA GLU A 532 -1.55 29.43 7.65
C GLU A 532 -2.25 28.75 8.85
N LEU A 533 -3.58 28.62 8.81
CA LEU A 533 -4.35 27.96 9.87
C LEU A 533 -4.27 26.44 9.80
N LEU A 534 -3.86 25.88 8.67
CA LEU A 534 -3.60 24.44 8.57
C LEU A 534 -2.16 24.12 9.00
N LEU A 535 -1.21 24.98 8.61
CA LEU A 535 0.22 24.80 8.89
C LEU A 535 0.61 25.05 10.36
N GLN A 536 -0.31 25.51 11.21
CA GLN A 536 -0.08 25.62 12.65
C GLN A 536 -0.10 24.26 13.36
N PHE A 537 -0.71 23.25 12.75
CA PHE A 537 -0.77 21.89 13.28
C PHE A 537 0.45 21.10 12.80
N ASP A 538 0.94 20.17 13.63
CA ASP A 538 1.94 19.22 13.15
C ASP A 538 1.34 18.25 12.11
N ASP A 539 2.18 17.62 11.30
CA ASP A 539 1.72 16.80 10.17
C ASP A 539 0.86 15.60 10.59
N ALA A 540 1.12 15.01 11.75
CA ALA A 540 0.35 13.88 12.24
C ALA A 540 -1.04 14.33 12.68
N GLU A 541 -1.10 15.41 13.44
CA GLU A 541 -2.36 16.04 13.86
C GLU A 541 -3.17 16.55 12.66
N LEU A 542 -2.53 17.19 11.68
CA LEU A 542 -3.21 17.65 10.48
C LEU A 542 -3.74 16.47 9.64
N CYS A 543 -2.99 15.37 9.52
CA CYS A 543 -3.49 14.14 8.88
C CYS A 543 -4.75 13.63 9.58
N ASP A 544 -4.75 13.61 10.90
CA ASP A 544 -5.89 13.19 11.71
C ASP A 544 -7.10 14.14 11.54
N LEU A 545 -6.86 15.45 11.47
CA LEU A 545 -7.91 16.44 11.26
C LEU A 545 -8.50 16.38 9.83
N LEU A 546 -7.67 16.14 8.81
CA LEU A 546 -8.11 15.99 7.42
C LEU A 546 -8.77 14.64 7.14
N SER A 547 -8.53 13.63 7.98
CA SER A 547 -9.23 12.34 7.89
C SER A 547 -10.70 12.46 8.30
N VAL A 548 -11.03 13.41 9.19
CA VAL A 548 -12.40 13.80 9.58
C VAL A 548 -12.49 15.34 9.78
N GLU A 549 -12.52 16.11 8.67
CA GLU A 549 -12.69 17.58 8.53
C GLU A 549 -13.73 18.22 9.47
N SER A 550 -14.79 17.52 9.91
CA SER A 550 -15.70 18.11 10.91
C SER A 550 -14.97 18.45 12.22
N PHE A 551 -13.90 17.74 12.55
CA PHE A 551 -13.02 18.10 13.66
C PHE A 551 -12.11 19.27 13.34
N LEU A 552 -11.65 19.41 12.09
CA LEU A 552 -10.90 20.59 11.66
C LEU A 552 -11.77 21.85 11.81
N HIS A 553 -13.03 21.81 11.37
CA HIS A 553 -13.96 22.93 11.53
C HIS A 553 -14.19 23.26 13.01
N SER A 554 -14.46 22.26 13.86
CA SER A 554 -14.60 22.46 15.31
C SER A 554 -13.37 23.15 15.90
N LYS A 555 -12.17 22.68 15.55
CA LYS A 555 -10.91 23.21 16.06
C LYS A 555 -10.66 24.65 15.60
N LEU A 556 -10.97 24.97 14.34
CA LEU A 556 -10.90 26.34 13.83
C LEU A 556 -11.89 27.26 14.55
N SER A 557 -13.13 26.81 14.78
CA SER A 557 -14.13 27.58 15.53
C SER A 557 -13.74 27.78 16.99
N GLU A 558 -13.17 26.78 17.66
CA GLU A 558 -12.62 26.87 19.02
C GLU A 558 -11.48 27.90 19.11
N GLN A 559 -10.68 28.03 18.05
CA GLN A 559 -9.64 29.05 17.90
C GLN A 559 -10.19 30.43 17.50
N GLY A 560 -11.52 30.59 17.40
CA GLY A 560 -12.18 31.85 17.07
C GLY A 560 -12.22 32.16 15.57
N HIS A 561 -11.92 31.20 14.70
CA HIS A 561 -12.01 31.36 13.25
C HIS A 561 -13.40 31.01 12.73
N ARG A 562 -13.93 31.87 11.85
CA ARG A 562 -15.26 31.72 11.27
C ARG A 562 -15.25 30.65 10.18
N VAL A 563 -16.21 29.73 10.25
CA VAL A 563 -16.51 28.74 9.21
C VAL A 563 -17.72 29.27 8.43
N TYR A 564 -17.55 29.49 7.13
CA TYR A 564 -18.47 30.34 6.36
C TYR A 564 -19.01 29.63 5.12
N LEU A 565 -20.30 29.77 4.87
CA LEU A 565 -20.94 29.33 3.64
C LEU A 565 -21.00 30.48 2.64
N GLN A 566 -20.30 30.34 1.53
CA GLN A 566 -20.43 31.25 0.40
C GLN A 566 -21.39 30.63 -0.63
N SER A 567 -22.68 30.95 -0.52
CA SER A 567 -23.72 30.33 -1.37
C SER A 567 -23.57 30.65 -2.86
N ASP A 568 -22.93 31.78 -3.18
CA ASP A 568 -22.66 32.20 -4.55
C ASP A 568 -21.47 31.46 -5.17
N ALA A 569 -20.60 30.86 -4.35
CA ALA A 569 -19.62 29.90 -4.84
C ALA A 569 -20.35 28.58 -5.13
N ARG A 570 -20.75 28.37 -6.39
CA ARG A 570 -21.55 27.20 -6.78
C ARG A 570 -20.69 26.07 -7.33
N LEU A 571 -20.98 24.86 -6.88
CA LEU A 571 -20.30 23.63 -7.28
C LEU A 571 -21.33 22.58 -7.71
N ARG A 572 -21.09 21.89 -8.83
CA ARG A 572 -21.89 20.73 -9.25
C ARG A 572 -21.14 19.44 -8.92
N HIS A 573 -21.75 18.55 -8.17
CA HIS A 573 -21.12 17.30 -7.70
C HIS A 573 -21.82 16.08 -8.31
N VAL A 574 -21.05 15.14 -8.88
CA VAL A 574 -21.61 13.89 -9.43
C VAL A 574 -22.05 12.99 -8.30
N ASN A 575 -23.26 12.44 -8.36
CA ASN A 575 -23.78 11.50 -7.37
C ASN A 575 -24.01 10.12 -7.98
N PHE A 576 -24.01 9.08 -7.15
CA PHE A 576 -24.32 7.72 -7.62
C PHE A 576 -25.74 7.68 -8.20
N SER A 577 -25.89 7.00 -9.33
CA SER A 577 -27.18 6.69 -9.93
C SER A 577 -27.44 5.19 -10.08
N ASN A 578 -26.54 4.36 -9.55
CA ASN A 578 -26.74 2.93 -9.35
C ASN A 578 -26.97 2.61 -7.86
N LEU A 579 -28.12 2.01 -7.54
CA LEU A 579 -28.52 1.75 -6.16
C LEU A 579 -27.58 0.77 -5.46
N ASN A 580 -27.14 -0.30 -6.12
CA ASN A 580 -26.24 -1.29 -5.52
C ASN A 580 -24.90 -0.66 -5.13
N ILE A 581 -24.38 0.23 -5.97
CA ILE A 581 -23.14 0.96 -5.71
C ILE A 581 -23.33 1.90 -4.52
N ALA A 582 -24.42 2.67 -4.49
CA ALA A 582 -24.74 3.57 -3.38
C ALA A 582 -24.89 2.82 -2.04
N LEU A 583 -25.48 1.62 -2.05
CA LEU A 583 -25.60 0.78 -0.85
C LEU A 583 -24.23 0.32 -0.35
N TRP A 584 -23.37 -0.21 -1.23
CA TRP A 584 -22.04 -0.66 -0.82
C TRP A 584 -21.16 0.49 -0.33
N GLN A 585 -21.15 1.62 -1.04
CA GLN A 585 -20.44 2.82 -0.58
C GLN A 585 -20.97 3.27 0.79
N GLY A 586 -22.30 3.28 0.98
CA GLY A 586 -22.93 3.62 2.24
C GLY A 586 -22.54 2.68 3.39
N PHE A 587 -22.46 1.37 3.13
CA PHE A 587 -22.02 0.38 4.13
C PHE A 587 -20.58 0.62 4.57
N TRP A 588 -19.64 0.74 3.62
CA TRP A 588 -18.23 0.94 3.94
C TRP A 588 -17.98 2.29 4.61
N GLY A 589 -18.67 3.35 4.15
CA GLY A 589 -18.63 4.66 4.78
C GLY A 589 -19.15 4.64 6.22
N GLY A 590 -20.29 3.98 6.44
CA GLY A 590 -20.85 3.79 7.79
C GLY A 590 -19.89 3.03 8.72
N ARG A 591 -19.27 1.95 8.23
CA ARG A 591 -18.31 1.16 9.01
C ARG A 591 -17.06 1.94 9.39
N LEU A 592 -16.53 2.72 8.44
CA LEU A 592 -15.41 3.61 8.71
C LEU A 592 -15.78 4.65 9.78
N PHE A 593 -16.95 5.31 9.64
CA PHE A 593 -17.44 6.28 10.60
C PHE A 593 -17.58 5.69 12.01
N GLY A 594 -18.22 4.53 12.13
CA GLY A 594 -18.44 3.88 13.43
C GLY A 594 -17.13 3.51 14.13
N ALA A 595 -16.18 2.97 13.38
CA ALA A 595 -14.86 2.59 13.91
C ALA A 595 -14.05 3.78 14.40
N THR A 596 -14.04 4.88 13.64
CA THR A 596 -13.31 6.11 14.01
C THR A 596 -13.86 6.71 15.29
N ARG A 597 -15.19 6.68 15.47
CA ARG A 597 -15.84 7.22 16.68
C ARG A 597 -15.47 6.44 17.94
N VAL A 598 -15.45 5.11 17.88
CA VAL A 598 -14.99 4.26 18.99
C VAL A 598 -13.56 4.57 19.37
N ARG A 599 -12.68 4.68 18.36
CA ARG A 599 -11.24 4.88 18.56
C ARG A 599 -10.95 6.21 19.26
N ARG A 600 -11.57 7.30 18.81
CA ARG A 600 -11.30 8.66 19.32
C ARG A 600 -11.92 8.94 20.67
N GLU A 601 -13.19 8.58 20.85
CA GLU A 601 -13.91 8.84 22.09
C GLU A 601 -13.67 7.74 23.15
N GLY A 602 -12.83 6.73 22.86
CA GLY A 602 -12.47 5.66 23.79
C GLY A 602 -13.66 4.85 24.29
N TRP A 603 -14.58 4.46 23.40
CA TRP A 603 -15.84 3.83 23.83
C TRP A 603 -15.64 2.47 24.50
N GLY A 604 -16.08 2.36 25.76
CA GLY A 604 -16.22 1.08 26.45
C GLY A 604 -17.38 0.22 25.94
N ALA A 605 -17.43 -1.04 26.36
CA ALA A 605 -18.40 -2.03 25.88
C ALA A 605 -19.88 -1.61 26.04
N ILE A 606 -20.21 -0.93 27.15
CA ILE A 606 -21.59 -0.46 27.42
C ILE A 606 -22.04 0.58 26.37
N LYS A 607 -21.19 1.57 26.08
CA LYS A 607 -21.52 2.62 25.10
C LYS A 607 -21.67 2.05 23.69
N LYS A 608 -20.84 1.06 23.32
CA LYS A 608 -21.00 0.29 22.07
C LYS A 608 -22.34 -0.45 22.03
N ALA A 609 -22.67 -1.20 23.09
CA ALA A 609 -23.91 -1.96 23.17
C ALA A 609 -25.16 -1.08 23.04
N VAL A 610 -25.19 0.08 23.70
CA VAL A 610 -26.29 1.06 23.55
C VAL A 610 -26.46 1.48 22.09
N HIS A 611 -25.38 1.88 21.42
CA HIS A 611 -25.46 2.36 20.03
C HIS A 611 -25.88 1.26 19.04
N VAL A 612 -25.45 0.01 19.28
CA VAL A 612 -25.90 -1.15 18.50
C VAL A 612 -27.39 -1.41 18.69
N LEU A 613 -27.88 -1.39 19.94
CA LEU A 613 -29.30 -1.59 20.23
C LEU A 613 -30.20 -0.48 19.69
N THR A 614 -29.69 0.76 19.60
CA THR A 614 -30.43 1.89 19.04
C THR A 614 -30.36 2.01 17.52
N MET A 615 -29.57 1.16 16.83
CA MET A 615 -29.38 1.24 15.37
C MET A 615 -30.70 1.28 14.56
N PRO A 616 -31.74 0.49 14.88
CA PRO A 616 -33.01 0.56 14.14
C PRO A 616 -33.67 1.95 14.13
N LEU A 617 -33.33 2.81 15.10
CA LEU A 617 -33.82 4.19 15.18
C LEU A 617 -32.99 5.15 14.31
N THR A 618 -31.75 4.81 13.95
CA THR A 618 -30.83 5.70 13.21
C THR A 618 -31.43 6.17 11.87
N PRO A 619 -32.04 5.31 11.02
CA PRO A 619 -32.69 5.77 9.79
C PRO A 619 -33.85 6.74 10.04
N LEU A 620 -34.66 6.51 11.08
CA LEU A 620 -35.80 7.38 11.43
C LEU A 620 -35.32 8.75 11.90
N VAL A 621 -34.29 8.79 12.76
CA VAL A 621 -33.68 10.04 13.23
C VAL A 621 -33.06 10.81 12.07
N ARG A 622 -32.36 10.12 11.14
CA ARG A 622 -31.78 10.78 9.96
C ARG A 622 -32.85 11.31 9.01
N LEU A 623 -33.93 10.56 8.75
CA LEU A 623 -35.05 11.05 7.94
C LEU A 623 -35.71 12.30 8.55
N HIS A 624 -35.93 12.30 9.87
CA HIS A 624 -36.47 13.44 10.58
C HIS A 624 -35.60 14.71 10.44
N ARG A 625 -34.27 14.55 10.31
CA ARG A 625 -33.33 15.65 10.05
C ARG A 625 -33.28 16.08 8.58
N ILE A 626 -33.43 15.13 7.64
CA ILE A 626 -33.32 15.40 6.20
C ILE A 626 -34.58 16.09 5.65
N PHE A 627 -35.79 15.76 6.11
CA PHE A 627 -37.01 16.36 5.55
C PHE A 627 -37.11 17.89 5.70
N PRO A 628 -36.76 18.49 6.86
CA PRO A 628 -36.64 19.94 6.97
C PRO A 628 -35.63 20.52 5.97
N MET A 629 -34.44 19.92 5.86
CA MET A 629 -33.40 20.36 4.93
C MET A 629 -33.88 20.32 3.47
N MET A 630 -34.57 19.25 3.07
CA MET A 630 -35.16 19.16 1.73
C MET A 630 -36.22 20.24 1.49
N THR A 631 -36.99 20.59 2.51
CA THR A 631 -38.01 21.64 2.39
C THR A 631 -37.37 23.01 2.26
N GLU A 632 -36.36 23.31 3.07
CA GLU A 632 -35.57 24.55 3.04
C GLU A 632 -34.83 24.72 1.71
N ALA A 633 -34.30 23.62 1.15
CA ALA A 633 -33.65 23.60 -0.17
C ALA A 633 -34.62 23.73 -1.37
N GLY A 634 -35.94 23.84 -1.12
CA GLY A 634 -36.96 23.92 -2.16
C GLY A 634 -37.27 22.59 -2.86
N LEU A 635 -36.98 21.45 -2.22
CA LEU A 635 -37.06 20.10 -2.79
C LEU A 635 -38.23 19.27 -2.22
N LYS A 636 -39.22 19.92 -1.58
CA LYS A 636 -40.36 19.25 -0.94
C LYS A 636 -41.11 18.30 -1.89
N GLU A 637 -41.31 18.70 -3.14
CA GLU A 637 -42.02 17.89 -4.16
C GLU A 637 -41.24 16.65 -4.59
N ARG A 638 -39.93 16.61 -4.34
CA ARG A 638 -39.07 15.45 -4.66
C ARG A 638 -39.05 14.39 -3.57
N ILE A 639 -39.56 14.69 -2.38
CA ILE A 639 -39.56 13.75 -1.23
C ILE A 639 -40.13 12.37 -1.61
N PRO A 640 -41.30 12.24 -2.27
CA PRO A 640 -41.83 10.93 -2.63
C PRO A 640 -40.96 10.16 -3.63
N GLN A 641 -40.17 10.87 -4.45
CA GLN A 641 -39.32 10.28 -5.48
C GLN A 641 -38.02 9.71 -4.89
N VAL A 642 -37.45 10.38 -3.89
CA VAL A 642 -36.17 9.98 -3.28
C VAL A 642 -36.34 8.96 -2.15
N LEU A 643 -37.51 8.93 -1.50
CA LEU A 643 -37.75 8.08 -0.33
C LEU A 643 -37.49 6.58 -0.57
N PRO A 644 -37.91 5.97 -1.71
CA PRO A 644 -37.66 4.56 -1.99
C PRO A 644 -36.18 4.17 -2.05
N THR A 645 -35.30 5.10 -2.46
CA THR A 645 -33.85 4.88 -2.50
C THR A 645 -33.15 5.33 -1.21
N MET A 646 -33.67 6.35 -0.54
CA MET A 646 -33.10 6.90 0.69
C MET A 646 -33.19 5.95 1.89
N ILE A 647 -34.32 5.26 2.05
CA ILE A 647 -34.51 4.32 3.17
C ILE A 647 -33.47 3.19 3.13
N PRO A 648 -33.28 2.45 2.02
CA PRO A 648 -32.22 1.45 1.90
C PRO A 648 -30.82 2.00 2.18
N CYS A 649 -30.46 3.17 1.64
CA CYS A 649 -29.15 3.77 1.88
C CYS A 649 -28.91 4.08 3.36
N LEU A 650 -29.92 4.61 4.08
CA LEU A 650 -29.82 4.90 5.50
C LEU A 650 -29.70 3.63 6.36
N ILE A 651 -30.46 2.59 6.05
CA ILE A 651 -30.36 1.29 6.73
C ILE A 651 -28.96 0.71 6.54
N THR A 652 -28.47 0.68 5.30
CA THR A 652 -27.17 0.11 4.97
C THR A 652 -26.02 0.88 5.60
N HIS A 653 -26.08 2.21 5.65
CA HIS A 653 -25.10 3.02 6.37
C HIS A 653 -25.09 2.70 7.87
N ALA A 654 -26.27 2.62 8.48
CA ALA A 654 -26.38 2.31 9.90
C ALA A 654 -25.92 0.87 10.24
N LEU A 655 -26.09 -0.09 9.33
CA LEU A 655 -25.49 -1.44 9.44
C LEU A 655 -23.96 -1.39 9.36
N GLY A 656 -23.44 -0.54 8.46
CA GLY A 656 -22.02 -0.19 8.42
C GLY A 656 -21.54 0.30 9.78
N GLU A 657 -22.18 1.33 10.34
CA GLU A 657 -21.82 1.92 11.64
C GLU A 657 -21.75 0.88 12.76
N VAL A 658 -22.78 0.03 12.88
CA VAL A 658 -22.80 -1.07 13.86
C VAL A 658 -21.61 -2.00 13.68
N THR A 659 -21.31 -2.35 12.43
CA THR A 659 -20.14 -3.18 12.11
C THR A 659 -18.84 -2.47 12.53
N GLY A 660 -18.76 -1.15 12.35
CA GLY A 660 -17.63 -0.33 12.80
C GLY A 660 -17.49 -0.26 14.32
N TYR A 661 -18.60 -0.11 15.05
CA TYR A 661 -18.60 -0.08 16.51
C TYR A 661 -18.11 -1.40 17.13
N LEU A 662 -18.52 -2.52 16.54
CA LEU A 662 -18.24 -3.86 17.03
C LEU A 662 -16.88 -4.39 16.58
N PHE A 663 -16.53 -4.22 15.31
CA PHE A 663 -15.42 -4.92 14.65
C PHE A 663 -14.35 -3.99 14.06
N GLY A 664 -14.46 -2.68 14.31
CA GLY A 664 -13.54 -1.70 13.76
C GLY A 664 -13.64 -1.54 12.23
N ALA A 665 -12.69 -0.80 11.68
CA ALA A 665 -12.75 -0.34 10.28
C ALA A 665 -12.49 -1.49 9.28
N GLY A 666 -11.66 -2.48 9.61
CA GLY A 666 -11.24 -3.52 8.65
C GLY A 666 -10.68 -2.91 7.36
N GLU A 667 -11.07 -3.46 6.21
CA GLU A 667 -10.69 -2.92 4.88
C GLU A 667 -11.56 -1.74 4.40
N SER A 668 -12.43 -1.17 5.26
CA SER A 668 -13.44 -0.18 4.81
C SER A 668 -12.82 1.08 4.23
N GLU A 669 -11.64 1.49 4.71
CA GLU A 669 -10.92 2.65 4.19
C GLU A 669 -10.56 2.46 2.71
N LYS A 670 -9.93 1.33 2.36
CA LYS A 670 -9.58 0.97 0.97
C LYS A 670 -10.83 0.83 0.08
N LYS A 671 -11.87 0.16 0.58
CA LYS A 671 -13.11 -0.08 -0.18
C LYS A 671 -13.89 1.21 -0.41
N PHE A 672 -13.97 2.08 0.61
CA PHE A 672 -14.61 3.38 0.49
C PHE A 672 -13.88 4.28 -0.51
N MET A 673 -12.54 4.34 -0.43
CA MET A 673 -11.73 5.14 -1.37
C MET A 673 -11.98 4.75 -2.84
N PHE A 674 -12.13 3.46 -3.14
CA PHE A 674 -12.44 3.00 -4.51
C PHE A 674 -13.71 3.65 -5.07
N TYR A 675 -14.76 3.79 -4.25
CA TYR A 675 -16.01 4.41 -4.68
C TYR A 675 -15.88 5.94 -4.81
N GLU A 676 -15.09 6.57 -3.94
CA GLU A 676 -14.90 8.03 -3.97
C GLU A 676 -14.06 8.49 -5.17
N THR A 677 -12.98 7.80 -5.52
CA THR A 677 -12.03 8.27 -6.54
C THR A 677 -12.35 7.83 -7.97
N ARG A 678 -13.46 7.12 -8.18
CA ARG A 678 -13.93 6.64 -9.50
C ARG A 678 -15.41 6.88 -9.71
N ARG A 679 -15.97 7.91 -9.06
CA ARG A 679 -17.42 8.09 -8.99
C ARG A 679 -18.08 8.23 -10.37
N ILE A 680 -17.45 8.95 -11.31
CA ILE A 680 -17.92 9.09 -12.69
C ILE A 680 -17.99 7.73 -13.40
N ASP A 681 -17.12 6.78 -13.05
CA ASP A 681 -17.15 5.45 -13.66
C ASP A 681 -18.30 4.57 -13.18
N LEU A 682 -18.94 4.98 -12.08
CA LEU A 682 -19.90 4.19 -11.32
C LEU A 682 -21.34 4.75 -11.40
N ILE A 683 -21.60 5.69 -12.31
CA ILE A 683 -22.94 6.18 -12.64
C ILE A 683 -23.51 5.46 -13.87
N THR A 684 -24.83 5.58 -14.07
CA THR A 684 -25.51 5.01 -15.25
C THR A 684 -25.01 5.63 -16.55
N ALA A 685 -25.13 4.88 -17.65
CA ALA A 685 -24.73 5.34 -18.98
C ALA A 685 -25.48 6.62 -19.40
N ASP A 686 -26.76 6.74 -19.05
CA ASP A 686 -27.58 7.93 -19.36
C ASP A 686 -27.07 9.18 -18.62
N ASP A 687 -26.79 9.07 -17.31
CA ASP A 687 -26.25 10.19 -16.54
C ASP A 687 -24.85 10.57 -17.00
N ARG A 688 -24.02 9.58 -17.39
CA ARG A 688 -22.72 9.83 -17.99
C ARG A 688 -22.85 10.58 -19.30
N ALA A 689 -23.75 10.14 -20.18
CA ALA A 689 -24.00 10.78 -21.46
C ALA A 689 -24.55 12.20 -21.29
N ASP A 690 -25.33 12.48 -20.23
CA ASP A 690 -25.78 13.84 -19.92
C ASP A 690 -24.63 14.74 -19.49
N ILE A 691 -23.78 14.27 -18.59
CA ILE A 691 -22.58 14.99 -18.18
C ILE A 691 -21.67 15.24 -19.40
N GLU A 692 -21.49 14.25 -20.27
CA GLU A 692 -20.68 14.37 -21.49
C GLU A 692 -21.33 15.26 -22.56
N ARG A 693 -22.67 15.35 -22.63
CA ARG A 693 -23.38 16.23 -23.57
C ARG A 693 -23.32 17.69 -23.15
N GLU A 694 -23.47 17.98 -21.86
CA GLU A 694 -23.24 19.31 -21.33
C GLU A 694 -21.76 19.72 -21.45
N MET A 695 -20.85 18.74 -21.61
CA MET A 695 -19.41 18.91 -21.52
C MET A 695 -18.66 17.97 -22.46
N PRO A 696 -18.62 18.27 -23.78
CA PRO A 696 -17.89 17.42 -24.72
C PRO A 696 -16.43 17.33 -24.29
N PHE A 697 -16.03 16.13 -23.88
CA PHE A 697 -14.64 15.79 -23.64
C PHE A 697 -13.92 15.84 -25.00
N PRO A 698 -12.79 16.54 -25.16
CA PRO A 698 -12.05 16.44 -26.41
C PRO A 698 -11.61 14.98 -26.57
N THR A 699 -12.22 14.26 -27.50
CA THR A 699 -11.72 12.96 -27.95
C THR A 699 -10.28 13.16 -28.42
N PRO A 700 -9.38 12.19 -28.23
CA PRO A 700 -8.01 12.33 -28.70
C PRO A 700 -8.04 12.59 -30.20
N ALA A 701 -7.75 13.83 -30.60
CA ALA A 701 -7.70 14.20 -32.00
C ALA A 701 -6.72 13.27 -32.71
N SER A 702 -7.18 12.67 -33.80
CA SER A 702 -6.31 12.05 -34.79
C SER A 702 -5.25 13.08 -35.20
N SER A 703 -4.00 12.81 -34.84
CA SER A 703 -2.78 13.36 -35.45
C SER A 703 -2.81 14.85 -35.85
N SER A 704 -2.73 15.76 -34.86
CA SER A 704 -1.95 17.02 -34.94
C SER A 704 -1.87 17.71 -33.55
N GLY A 705 -0.63 17.86 -33.05
CA GLY A 705 -0.11 18.47 -31.79
C GLY A 705 -1.04 19.06 -30.71
N PRO A 706 -0.89 18.61 -29.45
CA PRO A 706 -0.14 19.39 -28.43
C PRO A 706 1.09 18.64 -27.89
N SER A 707 1.96 19.32 -27.14
CA SER A 707 3.25 18.82 -26.67
C SER A 707 3.11 17.79 -25.53
N ARG A 708 2.70 16.57 -25.87
CA ARG A 708 2.65 15.43 -24.95
C ARG A 708 4.08 15.03 -24.53
N ILE A 709 4.29 14.81 -23.23
CA ILE A 709 5.48 14.12 -22.73
C ILE A 709 5.30 12.62 -23.04
N VAL A 710 5.98 12.10 -24.07
CA VAL A 710 5.84 10.70 -24.56
C VAL A 710 7.18 9.96 -24.47
N PRO A 711 7.22 8.74 -23.91
CA PRO A 711 8.05 7.65 -24.41
C PRO A 711 7.22 6.66 -25.24
N SER A 712 7.88 6.02 -26.20
CA SER A 712 7.34 5.36 -27.39
C SER A 712 6.24 4.29 -27.22
N LYS A 713 5.33 4.27 -28.20
CA LYS A 713 4.11 3.45 -28.36
C LYS A 713 4.30 1.93 -28.41
N GLY A 714 3.30 1.21 -27.87
CA GLY A 714 2.91 -0.12 -28.36
C GLY A 714 1.90 -0.86 -27.47
N ALA A 715 0.64 -0.93 -27.91
CA ALA A 715 -0.39 -1.92 -27.56
C ALA A 715 -1.22 -1.76 -26.26
N GLU A 716 -2.18 -0.84 -26.23
CA GLU A 716 -3.29 -0.88 -25.24
C GLU A 716 -4.62 -0.36 -25.82
N LEU A 717 -5.20 -1.07 -26.79
CA LEU A 717 -6.60 -0.81 -27.18
C LEU A 717 -7.50 -2.06 -27.17
N HIS A 718 -6.96 -3.23 -26.82
CA HIS A 718 -7.74 -4.47 -26.79
C HIS A 718 -8.14 -4.97 -25.39
N THR A 719 -7.61 -4.37 -24.32
CA THR A 719 -7.82 -4.84 -22.95
C THR A 719 -9.01 -4.16 -22.25
N LEU A 720 -9.43 -2.96 -22.70
CA LEU A 720 -10.43 -2.16 -21.99
C LEU A 720 -11.89 -2.64 -22.16
N LEU A 721 -12.19 -3.43 -23.20
CA LEU A 721 -13.56 -3.88 -23.49
C LEU A 721 -13.92 -5.23 -22.85
N ARG A 722 -12.99 -5.91 -22.18
CA ARG A 722 -13.25 -7.22 -21.55
C ARG A 722 -13.55 -7.12 -20.05
N THR A 723 -13.06 -6.08 -19.38
CA THR A 723 -13.19 -5.91 -17.92
C THR A 723 -14.59 -5.46 -17.47
N VAL A 724 -15.46 -5.02 -18.39
CA VAL A 724 -16.84 -4.60 -18.07
C VAL A 724 -17.82 -5.77 -18.10
N SER A 725 -17.44 -6.92 -18.68
CA SER A 725 -18.35 -8.09 -18.80
C SER A 725 -18.32 -9.02 -17.60
N ASP A 726 -17.23 -9.06 -16.81
CA ASP A 726 -17.03 -10.08 -15.78
C ASP A 726 -17.48 -9.64 -14.37
N ALA A 727 -18.09 -8.46 -14.24
CA ALA A 727 -18.55 -7.89 -12.96
C ALA A 727 -20.07 -7.98 -12.72
N VAL A 728 -20.81 -8.71 -13.56
CA VAL A 728 -22.25 -9.00 -13.35
C VAL A 728 -22.43 -10.51 -13.21
N PRO A 729 -22.96 -11.02 -12.09
CA PRO A 729 -23.28 -12.44 -12.00
C PRO A 729 -24.54 -12.74 -12.83
N GLU A 730 -24.37 -13.41 -13.96
CA GLU A 730 -25.45 -14.14 -14.63
C GLU A 730 -25.48 -15.59 -14.10
N GLU A 731 -26.60 -15.99 -13.50
CA GLU A 731 -27.39 -17.11 -14.04
C GLU A 731 -28.76 -17.25 -13.34
N PRO A 732 -29.82 -17.63 -14.08
CA PRO A 732 -31.16 -17.88 -13.55
C PRO A 732 -31.36 -19.36 -13.18
N VAL A 733 -32.05 -19.59 -12.05
CA VAL A 733 -32.52 -20.91 -11.63
C VAL A 733 -33.69 -21.36 -12.53
N ALA A 734 -33.45 -22.38 -13.37
CA ALA A 734 -34.51 -23.09 -14.10
C ALA A 734 -35.00 -24.31 -13.30
N VAL A 735 -36.29 -24.29 -12.99
CA VAL A 735 -37.06 -25.39 -12.38
C VAL A 735 -37.29 -26.49 -13.42
N GLY A 736 -36.83 -27.71 -13.13
CA GLY A 736 -37.16 -28.92 -13.88
C GLY A 736 -38.00 -29.88 -13.02
N ARG A 737 -39.29 -30.01 -13.36
CA ARG A 737 -40.22 -31.02 -12.83
C ARG A 737 -39.78 -32.44 -13.25
N ARG A 738 -39.54 -33.33 -12.29
CA ARG A 738 -40.28 -34.58 -12.05
C ARG A 738 -39.67 -35.35 -10.89
#